data_AF-A0A2N3L197-F1
#
_entry.id   AF-A0A2N3L197-F1
#
_cell.length_a   1.000
_cell.length_b   1.000
_cell.length_c   1.000
_cell.angle_alpha   90.00
_cell.angle_beta   90.00
_cell.angle_gamma   90.00
#
_symmetry.space_group_name_H-M   'P 1'
#
loop_
_entity.id
_entity.type
_entity.pdbx_description
1 polymer ?
#
loop_
_entity_poly.entity_id
_entity_poly.type
_entity_poly.pdbx_seq_one_letter_code
_entity_poly.pdbx_strand_id
1 'polypeptide(L)'
;MLEFASSDAVRTTGEAPDVCLLNPDTLMLIWDTPTRLWEVPRLETAAGVAISPQATLRLPLNSGGTRLLRVIRRPKDEPVSFLAEAGTLGRKDEITIEPDGDFEFANASLLIEGVTPSGRLSLVSTLLGMWASMFRLRLSKSYNRFLNHLVSEIVERPQRAQALAKLSDQKMLIAAGLPEAFKEIEAVFIVSPSGFRRLAMLPHTSHQGPRGQDLVYMITDRAGTEDGAYLVVTGVRTLAIRHLPGTTVLPSLSRWWQARGKSDADLREYIIGALARSDMKASKAAIEFQLRCPLSSQRVAGGGSLPSGEVDLAVTTARGTLIGGWYRDPVDMIASIDLLDSNGIAHPFGDGFYRYTGNVQDEDRTVPATGFVGFYQDIQSPVPILQPRSVMRLTSGNRHLMVPPAQPIDPAEARARILRAVPPQHLSDEIIENCLAPVIGDLQQKLMGSAKVDHIIEMGTPHEDPDVSIVVPLYRVLGFLRAQVGAFACDPWVAKNCDLIFVLDSPEQVEECEHLLRGLHILYGIPMRLVVMTRNGGYARACNAGAEVARSHLLAMLNSDVIPHTPGWAQGLASKMGGPQEVAAVGPKLLFEDGSIQHAGMYFAPNESGKWLNYHYHKGMPDQYRDANVERSVPGVTGACMMLHRDAFNEVGGFTEDYVIGDYEDSDLCLKIRQADFDIKYIPDVSLYHFERKSISTHADYMRGVAAEYNAWLHASRWRDMLEDIHANGVPQERSPSKTKHGAAA
;
A
#
# COMPACT_ATOMS: atom_id res chain seq x y z
N MET A 1 -6.14 -25.96 69.40
CA MET A 1 -7.58 -25.63 69.48
C MET A 1 -7.69 -24.14 69.20
N LEU A 2 -7.88 -23.81 67.92
CA LEU A 2 -8.22 -22.47 67.43
C LEU A 2 -9.42 -22.73 66.53
N GLU A 3 -10.62 -22.50 67.07
CA GLU A 3 -11.86 -22.55 66.32
C GLU A 3 -11.84 -21.40 65.31
N PHE A 4 -11.81 -21.73 64.02
CA PHE A 4 -12.16 -20.78 62.98
C PHE A 4 -13.67 -20.66 62.98
N ALA A 5 -14.20 -19.48 63.30
CA ALA A 5 -15.60 -19.16 63.07
C ALA A 5 -15.87 -19.27 61.56
N SER A 6 -16.63 -20.27 61.13
CA SER A 6 -17.20 -20.27 59.79
C SER A 6 -18.16 -19.08 59.69
N SER A 7 -17.94 -18.17 58.75
CA SER A 7 -18.92 -17.11 58.51
C SER A 7 -20.24 -17.75 58.02
N ASP A 8 -21.38 -17.31 58.58
CA ASP A 8 -22.76 -17.71 58.21
C ASP A 8 -23.18 -17.26 56.80
N ALA A 9 -22.22 -17.01 55.90
CA ALA A 9 -22.41 -16.34 54.61
C ALA A 9 -23.02 -17.22 53.50
N VAL A 10 -22.93 -18.54 53.65
CA VAL A 10 -23.50 -19.54 52.73
C VAL A 10 -24.31 -20.55 53.53
N ARG A 11 -25.59 -20.70 53.21
CA ARG A 11 -26.46 -21.71 53.82
C ARG A 11 -26.83 -22.78 52.80
N THR A 12 -26.62 -24.06 53.13
CA THR A 12 -26.88 -25.18 52.22
C THR A 12 -27.72 -26.28 52.86
N THR A 13 -28.46 -27.03 52.04
CA THR A 13 -29.23 -28.22 52.46
C THR A 13 -28.47 -29.55 52.27
N GLY A 14 -27.21 -29.49 51.79
CA GLY A 14 -26.36 -30.62 51.40
C GLY A 14 -24.85 -30.29 51.48
N GLU A 15 -23.98 -31.03 50.76
CA GLU A 15 -22.54 -30.71 50.68
C GLU A 15 -22.33 -29.29 50.14
N ALA A 16 -21.79 -28.41 50.98
CA ALA A 16 -21.65 -27.00 50.64
C ALA A 16 -20.53 -26.79 49.61
N PRO A 17 -20.76 -25.97 48.56
CA PRO A 17 -19.67 -25.52 47.71
C PRO A 17 -18.71 -24.65 48.51
N ASP A 18 -17.44 -24.70 48.14
CA ASP A 18 -16.53 -23.62 48.50
C ASP A 18 -16.90 -22.38 47.67
N VAL A 19 -17.08 -21.24 48.33
CA VAL A 19 -17.43 -19.97 47.69
C VAL A 19 -16.30 -18.98 47.89
N CYS A 20 -15.83 -18.39 46.79
CA CYS A 20 -14.74 -17.42 46.81
C CYS A 20 -14.99 -16.25 45.84
N LEU A 21 -14.28 -15.15 46.04
CA LEU A 21 -14.33 -13.96 45.19
C LEU A 21 -13.28 -14.03 44.07
N LEU A 22 -13.70 -13.83 42.81
CA LEU A 22 -12.78 -13.52 41.70
C LEU A 22 -12.45 -12.02 41.67
N ASN A 23 -13.44 -11.19 41.96
CA ASN A 23 -13.33 -9.76 42.25
C ASN A 23 -14.41 -9.39 43.28
N PRO A 24 -14.43 -8.15 43.81
CA PRO A 24 -15.43 -7.76 44.82
C PRO A 24 -16.90 -7.96 44.40
N ASP A 25 -17.20 -7.98 43.10
CA ASP A 25 -18.55 -8.10 42.54
C ASP A 25 -18.85 -9.49 41.93
N THR A 26 -17.94 -10.46 42.01
CA THR A 26 -18.04 -11.75 41.28
C THR A 26 -17.64 -12.90 42.18
N LEU A 27 -18.59 -13.82 42.38
CA LEU A 27 -18.41 -15.03 43.15
C LEU A 27 -18.13 -16.22 42.24
N MET A 28 -17.31 -17.14 42.73
CA MET A 28 -17.09 -18.45 42.13
C MET A 28 -17.41 -19.53 43.17
N LEU A 29 -18.31 -20.42 42.79
CA LEU A 29 -18.68 -21.61 43.53
C LEU A 29 -17.89 -22.81 42.98
N ILE A 30 -17.31 -23.61 43.88
CA ILE A 30 -16.46 -24.75 43.57
C ILE A 30 -17.10 -26.00 44.19
N TRP A 31 -17.42 -27.00 43.36
CA TRP A 31 -17.90 -28.31 43.81
C TRP A 31 -17.04 -29.43 43.26
N ASP A 32 -16.66 -30.38 44.11
CA ASP A 32 -16.03 -31.61 43.68
C ASP A 32 -17.00 -32.77 43.76
N THR A 33 -17.31 -33.37 42.60
CA THR A 33 -18.16 -34.56 42.53
C THR A 33 -17.29 -35.80 42.27
N PRO A 34 -17.48 -36.90 43.02
CA PRO A 34 -16.71 -38.13 42.82
C PRO A 34 -17.03 -38.82 41.49
N THR A 35 -18.16 -38.48 40.86
CA THR A 35 -18.61 -39.00 39.57
C THR A 35 -18.37 -38.00 38.43
N ARG A 36 -18.24 -38.52 37.21
CA ARG A 36 -18.15 -37.71 35.99
C ARG A 36 -19.53 -37.17 35.60
N LEU A 37 -19.66 -35.85 35.49
CA LEU A 37 -20.90 -35.19 35.10
C LEU A 37 -20.98 -34.97 33.58
N TRP A 38 -22.01 -35.53 32.93
CA TRP A 38 -22.22 -35.43 31.49
C TRP A 38 -23.05 -34.20 31.08
N GLU A 39 -24.09 -33.88 31.86
CA GLU A 39 -24.91 -32.68 31.69
C GLU A 39 -24.51 -31.59 32.69
N VAL A 40 -24.72 -30.33 32.31
CA VAL A 40 -24.51 -29.18 33.20
C VAL A 40 -25.86 -28.80 33.79
N PRO A 41 -26.08 -28.97 35.11
CA PRO A 41 -27.36 -28.63 35.70
C PRO A 41 -27.60 -27.12 35.65
N ARG A 42 -28.86 -26.68 35.60
CA ARG A 42 -29.16 -25.24 35.58
C ARG A 42 -28.96 -24.65 36.97
N LEU A 43 -28.38 -23.45 37.03
CA LEU A 43 -28.42 -22.62 38.23
C LEU A 43 -29.58 -21.63 38.05
N GLU A 44 -30.61 -21.84 38.85
CA GLU A 44 -31.83 -21.02 38.88
C GLU A 44 -32.05 -20.56 40.31
N THR A 45 -32.63 -19.39 40.50
CA THR A 45 -33.07 -18.96 41.83
C THR A 45 -34.12 -19.93 42.39
N ALA A 46 -34.35 -19.97 43.69
CA ALA A 46 -35.45 -20.74 44.30
C ALA A 46 -36.83 -20.42 43.69
N ALA A 47 -37.01 -19.21 43.12
CA ALA A 47 -38.20 -18.77 42.38
C ALA A 47 -38.23 -19.19 40.88
N GLY A 48 -37.27 -19.99 40.40
CA GLY A 48 -37.19 -20.48 39.01
C GLY A 48 -36.67 -19.47 37.97
N VAL A 49 -36.13 -18.33 38.40
CA VAL A 49 -35.56 -17.31 37.50
C VAL A 49 -34.11 -17.65 37.15
N ALA A 50 -33.75 -17.53 35.86
CA ALA A 50 -32.39 -17.72 35.39
C ALA A 50 -31.47 -16.57 35.83
N ILE A 51 -30.30 -16.90 36.36
CA ILE A 51 -29.31 -15.93 36.83
C ILE A 51 -28.47 -15.47 35.63
N SER A 52 -28.28 -14.16 35.48
CA SER A 52 -27.48 -13.59 34.40
C SER A 52 -26.68 -12.37 34.86
N PRO A 53 -25.39 -12.23 34.49
CA PRO A 53 -24.59 -13.23 33.80
C PRO A 53 -24.21 -14.40 34.72
N GLN A 54 -24.21 -15.62 34.18
CA GLN A 54 -23.66 -16.81 34.83
C GLN A 54 -22.78 -17.59 33.85
N ALA A 55 -21.78 -18.30 34.36
CA ALA A 55 -20.97 -19.19 33.54
C ALA A 55 -20.58 -20.45 34.32
N THR A 56 -20.34 -21.55 33.62
CA THR A 56 -20.00 -22.83 34.23
C THR A 56 -18.84 -23.49 33.49
N LEU A 57 -17.90 -24.07 34.23
CA LEU A 57 -16.78 -24.84 33.71
C LEU A 57 -16.67 -26.17 34.44
N ARG A 58 -16.41 -27.25 33.69
CA ARG A 58 -16.17 -28.59 34.23
C ARG A 58 -14.70 -28.93 34.09
N LEU A 59 -14.09 -29.35 35.18
CA LEU A 59 -12.69 -29.73 35.25
C LEU A 59 -12.59 -31.21 35.64
N PRO A 60 -12.09 -32.09 34.75
CA PRO A 60 -11.86 -33.48 35.13
C PRO A 60 -10.76 -33.58 36.20
N LEU A 61 -11.00 -34.44 37.20
CA LEU A 61 -10.06 -34.73 38.29
C LEU A 61 -9.28 -36.02 38.01
N ASN A 62 -8.05 -36.11 38.52
CA ASN A 62 -7.19 -37.30 38.45
C ASN A 62 -7.81 -38.51 39.18
N SER A 63 -8.70 -38.26 40.14
CA SER A 63 -9.49 -39.28 40.85
C SER A 63 -10.61 -39.91 40.00
N GLY A 64 -10.89 -39.37 38.80
CA GLY A 64 -12.01 -39.78 37.94
C GLY A 64 -13.30 -38.97 38.14
N GLY A 65 -13.34 -38.09 39.14
CA GLY A 65 -14.44 -37.17 39.41
C GLY A 65 -14.44 -35.91 38.52
N THR A 66 -15.31 -34.95 38.84
CA THR A 66 -15.42 -33.65 38.16
C THR A 66 -15.47 -32.53 39.18
N ARG A 67 -14.63 -31.51 38.98
CA ARG A 67 -14.76 -30.22 39.66
C ARG A 67 -15.62 -29.28 38.82
N LEU A 68 -16.70 -28.80 39.39
CA LEU A 68 -17.62 -27.87 38.77
C LEU A 68 -17.36 -26.46 39.30
N LEU A 69 -16.97 -25.55 38.42
CA LEU A 69 -16.81 -24.13 38.72
C LEU A 69 -18.01 -23.37 38.17
N ARG A 70 -18.71 -22.61 39.02
CA ARG A 70 -19.77 -21.70 38.59
C ARG A 70 -19.43 -20.28 38.98
N VAL A 71 -19.64 -19.34 38.07
CA VAL A 71 -19.38 -17.92 38.31
C VAL A 71 -20.67 -17.13 38.14
N ILE A 72 -20.96 -16.29 39.12
CA ILE A 72 -22.12 -15.40 39.16
C ILE A 72 -21.71 -14.03 39.70
N ARG A 73 -22.56 -13.03 39.51
CA ARG A 73 -22.38 -11.75 40.22
C ARG A 73 -22.74 -11.89 41.70
N ARG A 74 -21.98 -11.21 42.54
CA ARG A 74 -22.29 -11.06 43.96
C ARG A 74 -23.64 -10.33 44.12
N PRO A 75 -24.58 -10.87 44.90
CA PRO A 75 -25.82 -10.16 45.22
C PRO A 75 -25.53 -8.91 46.07
N LYS A 76 -26.26 -7.82 45.83
CA LYS A 76 -26.02 -6.52 46.49
C LYS A 76 -27.04 -6.15 47.55
N ASP A 77 -28.31 -6.43 47.29
CA ASP A 77 -29.42 -5.89 48.09
C ASP A 77 -30.16 -6.98 48.90
N GLU A 78 -30.32 -8.18 48.32
CA GLU A 78 -31.08 -9.28 48.93
C GLU A 78 -30.35 -10.62 48.77
N PRO A 79 -30.47 -11.53 49.75
CA PRO A 79 -29.92 -12.88 49.65
C PRO A 79 -30.48 -13.60 48.44
N VAL A 80 -29.63 -14.34 47.74
CA VAL A 80 -30.07 -15.11 46.58
C VAL A 80 -29.90 -16.59 46.86
N SER A 81 -31.02 -17.29 46.89
CA SER A 81 -31.09 -18.75 47.00
C SER A 81 -31.11 -19.37 45.62
N PHE A 82 -30.21 -20.31 45.39
CA PHE A 82 -30.05 -21.04 44.14
C PHE A 82 -30.35 -22.51 44.33
N LEU A 83 -31.02 -23.11 43.37
CA LEU A 83 -31.05 -24.56 43.26
C LEU A 83 -29.87 -24.99 42.38
N ALA A 84 -28.91 -25.70 42.98
CA ALA A 84 -27.82 -26.31 42.24
C ALA A 84 -27.92 -27.83 42.34
N GLU A 85 -27.59 -28.50 41.24
CA GLU A 85 -27.49 -29.95 41.20
C GLU A 85 -26.02 -30.29 40.87
N ALA A 86 -25.49 -31.24 41.63
CA ALA A 86 -24.11 -31.72 41.53
C ALA A 86 -24.09 -33.25 41.66
N GLY A 87 -24.67 -33.99 40.70
CA GLY A 87 -24.63 -35.45 40.74
C GLY A 87 -25.58 -36.15 39.77
N THR A 88 -25.50 -37.49 39.73
CA THR A 88 -26.41 -38.38 38.97
C THR A 88 -27.73 -38.67 39.67
N LEU A 89 -27.90 -38.22 40.93
CA LEU A 89 -29.03 -38.54 41.81
C LEU A 89 -30.17 -37.51 41.79
N GLY A 90 -30.10 -36.44 40.99
CA GLY A 90 -31.21 -35.48 40.88
C GLY A 90 -31.48 -34.62 42.12
N ARG A 91 -30.60 -34.64 43.13
CA ARG A 91 -30.77 -33.87 44.36
C ARG A 91 -30.43 -32.41 44.07
N LYS A 92 -31.45 -31.54 44.16
CA LYS A 92 -31.28 -30.10 44.11
C LYS A 92 -30.95 -29.61 45.51
N ASP A 93 -29.71 -29.18 45.71
CA ASP A 93 -29.32 -28.50 46.93
C ASP A 93 -29.68 -27.03 46.81
N GLU A 94 -30.36 -26.50 47.83
CA GLU A 94 -30.65 -25.08 47.92
C GLU A 94 -29.48 -24.40 48.62
N ILE A 95 -28.89 -23.40 47.94
CA ILE A 95 -27.72 -22.65 48.41
C ILE A 95 -28.10 -21.19 48.46
N THR A 96 -28.08 -20.61 49.66
CA THR A 96 -28.37 -19.19 49.86
C THR A 96 -27.06 -18.44 50.08
N ILE A 97 -26.83 -17.41 49.27
CA ILE A 97 -25.68 -16.51 49.38
C ILE A 97 -26.16 -15.17 49.94
N GLU A 98 -25.60 -14.79 51.08
CA GLU A 98 -25.88 -13.51 51.74
C GLU A 98 -25.13 -12.34 51.07
N PRO A 99 -25.76 -11.17 50.84
CA PRO A 99 -25.10 -10.01 50.21
C PRO A 99 -23.89 -9.51 51.00
N ASP A 100 -24.03 -9.49 52.33
CA ASP A 100 -23.03 -9.02 53.29
C ASP A 100 -22.06 -10.12 53.75
N GLY A 101 -22.07 -11.27 53.08
CA GLY A 101 -21.18 -12.38 53.39
C GLY A 101 -19.69 -11.98 53.29
N ASP A 102 -18.90 -12.44 54.26
CA ASP A 102 -17.44 -12.35 54.19
C ASP A 102 -16.90 -13.57 53.44
N PHE A 103 -16.32 -13.32 52.27
CA PHE A 103 -15.83 -14.33 51.34
C PHE A 103 -14.35 -14.10 51.07
N GLU A 104 -13.56 -15.18 51.09
CA GLU A 104 -12.15 -15.10 50.72
C GLU A 104 -11.97 -14.97 49.20
N PHE A 105 -10.85 -14.38 48.76
CA PHE A 105 -10.48 -14.37 47.35
C PHE A 105 -10.02 -15.75 46.89
N ALA A 106 -10.32 -16.08 45.62
CA ALA A 106 -9.97 -17.36 45.03
C ALA A 106 -8.48 -17.71 45.21
N ASN A 107 -8.22 -18.94 45.65
CA ASN A 107 -6.88 -19.49 45.83
C ASN A 107 -6.50 -20.36 44.62
N ALA A 108 -5.31 -20.10 44.07
CA ALA A 108 -4.79 -20.81 42.90
C ALA A 108 -4.59 -22.31 43.17
N SER A 109 -3.96 -22.65 44.30
CA SER A 109 -3.58 -24.03 44.66
C SER A 109 -4.82 -24.90 44.81
N LEU A 110 -5.86 -24.38 45.48
CA LEU A 110 -7.14 -25.09 45.63
C LEU A 110 -7.75 -25.43 44.28
N LEU A 111 -7.72 -24.52 43.30
CA LEU A 111 -8.35 -24.74 41.99
C LEU A 111 -7.64 -25.77 41.12
N ILE A 112 -6.32 -25.88 41.22
CA ILE A 112 -5.50 -26.79 40.39
C ILE A 112 -5.26 -28.15 41.04
N GLU A 113 -5.51 -28.26 42.34
CA GLU A 113 -5.35 -29.50 43.10
C GLU A 113 -6.23 -30.60 42.51
N GLY A 114 -5.63 -31.76 42.25
CA GLY A 114 -6.34 -32.92 41.68
C GLY A 114 -6.84 -32.75 40.23
N VAL A 115 -6.76 -31.56 39.62
CA VAL A 115 -7.24 -31.32 38.24
C VAL A 115 -6.25 -31.88 37.21
N THR A 116 -6.79 -32.58 36.20
CA THR A 116 -5.97 -33.17 35.12
C THR A 116 -5.30 -32.08 34.26
N PRO A 117 -4.26 -32.41 33.47
CA PRO A 117 -3.63 -31.45 32.56
C PRO A 117 -4.61 -30.80 31.56
N SER A 118 -5.58 -31.55 31.02
CA SER A 118 -6.61 -31.00 30.12
C SER A 118 -7.61 -30.11 30.85
N GLY A 119 -7.92 -30.41 32.11
CA GLY A 119 -8.69 -29.54 32.98
C GLY A 119 -7.97 -28.21 33.24
N ARG A 120 -6.66 -28.25 33.55
CA ARG A 120 -5.86 -27.03 33.75
C ARG A 120 -5.84 -26.12 32.51
N LEU A 121 -5.69 -26.69 31.31
CA LEU A 121 -5.82 -25.94 30.06
C LEU A 121 -7.20 -25.27 29.95
N SER A 122 -8.27 -26.05 30.19
CA SER A 122 -9.65 -25.54 30.13
C SER A 122 -9.88 -24.40 31.12
N LEU A 123 -9.33 -24.52 32.34
CA LEU A 123 -9.38 -23.49 33.37
C LEU A 123 -8.71 -22.20 32.91
N VAL A 124 -7.47 -22.27 32.45
CA VAL A 124 -6.69 -21.11 32.00
C VAL A 124 -7.35 -20.42 30.81
N SER A 125 -7.71 -21.18 29.77
CA SER A 125 -8.33 -20.63 28.56
C SER A 125 -9.66 -19.94 28.87
N THR A 126 -10.45 -20.50 29.79
CA THR A 126 -11.74 -19.94 30.19
C THR A 126 -11.57 -18.63 30.98
N LEU A 127 -10.64 -18.61 31.95
CA LEU A 127 -10.37 -17.45 32.78
C LEU A 127 -9.76 -16.30 31.95
N LEU A 128 -8.76 -16.58 31.10
CA LEU A 128 -8.15 -15.56 30.23
C LEU A 128 -9.07 -15.09 29.08
N GLY A 129 -10.09 -15.90 28.75
CA GLY A 129 -11.00 -15.70 27.63
C GLY A 129 -12.33 -15.05 28.02
N MET A 130 -13.40 -15.83 27.87
CA MET A 130 -14.79 -15.35 27.91
C MET A 130 -15.20 -14.82 29.28
N TRP A 131 -14.72 -15.42 30.39
CA TRP A 131 -15.15 -15.00 31.73
C TRP A 131 -14.63 -13.62 32.08
N ALA A 132 -13.41 -13.30 31.65
CA ALA A 132 -12.82 -11.99 31.88
C ALA A 132 -13.63 -10.84 31.31
N SER A 133 -14.24 -11.01 30.13
CA SER A 133 -15.12 -10.00 29.53
C SER A 133 -16.52 -10.03 30.15
N MET A 134 -17.11 -11.22 30.29
CA MET A 134 -18.48 -11.41 30.81
C MET A 134 -18.67 -10.81 32.22
N PHE A 135 -17.69 -10.98 33.10
CA PHE A 135 -17.73 -10.49 34.48
C PHE A 135 -16.87 -9.24 34.72
N ARG A 136 -16.42 -8.57 33.65
CA ARG A 136 -15.59 -7.33 33.72
C ARG A 136 -14.34 -7.46 34.60
N LEU A 137 -13.70 -8.63 34.57
CA LEU A 137 -12.59 -8.97 35.47
C LEU A 137 -11.25 -8.32 35.06
N ARG A 138 -11.11 -7.90 33.79
CA ARG A 138 -9.82 -7.39 33.24
C ARG A 138 -9.19 -6.23 34.01
N LEU A 139 -10.02 -5.36 34.60
CA LEU A 139 -9.57 -4.19 35.36
C LEU A 139 -9.40 -4.49 36.87
N SER A 140 -9.77 -5.69 37.33
CA SER A 140 -9.70 -6.03 38.74
C SER A 140 -8.28 -6.40 39.16
N LYS A 141 -7.72 -5.64 40.10
CA LYS A 141 -6.41 -5.92 40.70
C LYS A 141 -6.37 -7.27 41.43
N SER A 142 -7.45 -7.65 42.12
CA SER A 142 -7.52 -8.94 42.83
C SER A 142 -7.51 -10.10 41.84
N TYR A 143 -8.27 -9.98 40.76
CA TYR A 143 -8.33 -10.98 39.70
C TYR A 143 -6.99 -11.13 38.97
N ASN A 144 -6.34 -10.02 38.64
CA ASN A 144 -5.04 -10.03 37.98
C ASN A 144 -3.95 -10.68 38.85
N ARG A 145 -3.96 -10.42 40.16
CA ARG A 145 -3.05 -11.09 41.11
C ARG A 145 -3.34 -12.58 41.21
N PHE A 146 -4.62 -12.94 41.33
CA PHE A 146 -5.06 -14.35 41.34
C PHE A 146 -4.62 -15.08 40.07
N LEU A 147 -4.88 -14.50 38.89
CA LEU A 147 -4.49 -15.08 37.60
C LEU A 147 -2.98 -15.26 37.48
N ASN A 148 -2.20 -14.26 37.88
CA ASN A 148 -0.74 -14.34 37.81
C ASN A 148 -0.21 -15.46 38.71
N HIS A 149 -0.77 -15.60 39.93
CA HIS A 149 -0.44 -16.69 40.83
C HIS A 149 -0.87 -18.05 40.28
N LEU A 150 -2.10 -18.17 39.75
CA LEU A 150 -2.61 -19.38 39.10
C LEU A 150 -1.67 -19.86 37.98
N VAL A 151 -1.27 -18.96 37.08
CA VAL A 151 -0.35 -19.26 35.99
C VAL A 151 1.02 -19.70 36.51
N SER A 152 1.49 -19.12 37.61
CA SER A 152 2.77 -19.51 38.23
C SER A 152 2.75 -20.94 38.79
N GLU A 153 1.60 -21.44 39.25
CA GLU A 153 1.49 -22.76 39.88
C GLU A 153 1.13 -23.89 38.92
N ILE A 154 0.55 -23.58 37.75
CA ILE A 154 0.14 -24.60 36.77
C ILE A 154 1.34 -25.41 36.25
N VAL A 155 2.50 -24.75 36.08
CA VAL A 155 3.75 -25.38 35.67
C VAL A 155 4.80 -25.11 36.74
N GLU A 156 5.27 -26.15 37.42
CA GLU A 156 6.22 -26.04 38.55
C GLU A 156 7.51 -25.28 38.21
N ARG A 157 8.01 -25.43 36.98
CA ARG A 157 9.26 -24.78 36.52
C ARG A 157 9.09 -24.29 35.07
N PRO A 158 8.46 -23.12 34.86
CA PRO A 158 8.23 -22.61 33.51
C PRO A 158 9.57 -22.23 32.87
N GLN A 159 9.80 -22.68 31.64
CA GLN A 159 10.96 -22.27 30.86
C GLN A 159 10.94 -20.76 30.59
N ARG A 160 12.11 -20.14 30.36
CA ARG A 160 12.18 -18.70 30.09
C ARG A 160 11.92 -18.40 28.61
N ALA A 161 11.10 -17.39 28.36
CA ALA A 161 11.12 -16.70 27.07
C ALA A 161 12.36 -15.80 27.01
N GLN A 162 12.81 -15.47 25.81
CA GLN A 162 13.96 -14.60 25.57
C GLN A 162 13.48 -13.30 24.95
N ALA A 163 13.85 -12.18 25.58
CA ALA A 163 13.74 -10.87 24.96
C ALA A 163 14.92 -10.68 24.00
N LEU A 164 14.62 -10.49 22.71
CA LEU A 164 15.61 -10.55 21.64
C LEU A 164 16.05 -9.17 21.18
N ALA A 165 15.09 -8.28 20.90
CA ALA A 165 15.38 -6.99 20.31
C ALA A 165 14.30 -5.94 20.63
N LYS A 166 14.72 -4.67 20.64
CA LYS A 166 13.84 -3.51 20.67
C LYS A 166 13.37 -3.17 19.26
N LEU A 167 12.05 -3.14 19.04
CA LEU A 167 11.42 -2.73 17.77
C LEU A 167 11.11 -1.23 17.78
N SER A 168 10.62 -0.74 18.92
CA SER A 168 10.37 0.68 19.17
C SER A 168 10.55 0.96 20.67
N ASP A 169 10.31 2.19 21.12
CA ASP A 169 10.31 2.50 22.55
C ASP A 169 9.27 1.67 23.34
N GLN A 170 8.17 1.31 22.69
CA GLN A 170 7.05 0.59 23.28
C GLN A 170 7.02 -0.90 22.94
N LYS A 171 7.61 -1.35 21.83
CA LYS A 171 7.52 -2.74 21.36
C LYS A 171 8.85 -3.49 21.38
N MET A 172 8.79 -4.79 21.64
CA MET A 172 9.94 -5.70 21.62
C MET A 172 9.60 -7.03 20.94
N LEU A 173 10.64 -7.66 20.40
CA LEU A 173 10.60 -9.03 19.88
C LEU A 173 11.00 -9.99 20.99
N ILE A 174 10.18 -11.00 21.20
CA ILE A 174 10.46 -12.09 22.12
C ILE A 174 10.43 -13.42 21.38
N ALA A 175 11.17 -14.40 21.88
CA ALA A 175 11.12 -15.77 21.40
C ALA A 175 10.90 -16.75 22.56
N ALA A 176 10.19 -17.83 22.28
CA ALA A 176 10.01 -18.94 23.19
C ALA A 176 10.10 -20.27 22.44
N GLY A 177 10.84 -21.23 22.98
CA GLY A 177 10.77 -22.60 22.49
C GLY A 177 9.45 -23.24 22.93
N LEU A 178 8.73 -23.87 22.00
CA LEU A 178 7.53 -24.65 22.30
C LEU A 178 7.80 -26.16 22.14
N PRO A 179 7.06 -27.02 22.87
CA PRO A 179 7.10 -28.46 22.64
C PRO A 179 6.57 -28.83 21.25
N GLU A 180 7.09 -29.90 20.63
CA GLU A 180 6.66 -30.41 19.31
C GLU A 180 5.16 -30.73 19.22
N ALA A 181 4.51 -31.01 20.36
CA ALA A 181 3.07 -31.23 20.43
C ALA A 181 2.23 -30.00 20.04
N PHE A 182 2.82 -28.79 20.03
CA PHE A 182 2.18 -27.56 19.54
C PHE A 182 2.19 -27.51 18.02
N LYS A 183 1.19 -28.12 17.38
CA LYS A 183 0.99 -28.01 15.93
C LYS A 183 0.34 -26.68 15.51
N GLU A 184 -0.59 -26.18 16.33
CA GLU A 184 -1.31 -24.92 16.08
C GLU A 184 -1.42 -24.11 17.38
N ILE A 185 -1.23 -22.78 17.25
CA ILE A 185 -1.36 -21.82 18.35
C ILE A 185 -2.69 -21.08 18.20
N GLU A 186 -3.61 -21.25 19.15
CA GLU A 186 -4.91 -20.58 19.14
C GLU A 186 -4.82 -19.15 19.69
N ALA A 187 -4.03 -18.96 20.76
CA ALA A 187 -3.86 -17.68 21.39
C ALA A 187 -2.58 -17.60 22.20
N VAL A 188 -2.09 -16.36 22.33
CA VAL A 188 -1.00 -16.01 23.23
C VAL A 188 -1.46 -14.88 24.13
N PHE A 189 -1.22 -15.04 25.43
CA PHE A 189 -1.50 -14.05 26.44
C PHE A 189 -0.23 -13.68 27.20
N ILE A 190 -0.17 -12.44 27.64
CA ILE A 190 0.76 -12.00 28.68
C ILE A 190 -0.04 -11.81 29.94
N VAL A 191 0.39 -12.45 31.02
CA VAL A 191 -0.22 -12.38 32.36
C VAL A 191 0.83 -11.84 33.31
N SER A 192 0.61 -10.64 33.82
CA SER A 192 1.51 -9.93 34.73
C SER A 192 0.78 -9.55 36.03
N PRO A 193 1.50 -9.17 37.09
CA PRO A 193 0.89 -8.68 38.31
C PRO A 193 0.00 -7.45 38.10
N SER A 194 0.31 -6.61 37.11
CA SER A 194 -0.49 -5.41 36.78
C SER A 194 -1.73 -5.72 35.93
N GLY A 195 -1.73 -6.83 35.20
CA GLY A 195 -2.85 -7.25 34.36
C GLY A 195 -2.48 -8.27 33.30
N PHE A 196 -3.45 -8.63 32.46
CA PHE A 196 -3.22 -9.54 31.36
C PHE A 196 -3.83 -9.05 30.05
N ARG A 197 -3.25 -9.51 28.94
CA ARG A 197 -3.70 -9.16 27.58
C ARG A 197 -3.45 -10.30 26.60
N ARG A 198 -4.29 -10.39 25.57
CA ARG A 198 -4.06 -11.25 24.41
C ARG A 198 -3.16 -10.50 23.42
N LEU A 199 -2.17 -11.17 22.84
CA LEU A 199 -1.41 -10.60 21.72
C LEU A 199 -2.28 -10.58 20.47
N ALA A 200 -2.32 -9.43 19.79
CA ALA A 200 -3.17 -9.22 18.62
C ALA A 200 -2.64 -9.95 17.37
N MET A 201 -1.32 -10.11 17.28
CA MET A 201 -0.68 -10.80 16.17
C MET A 201 -0.41 -12.26 16.54
N LEU A 202 -0.74 -13.16 15.62
CA LEU A 202 -0.35 -14.55 15.77
C LEU A 202 1.18 -14.67 15.83
N PRO A 203 1.72 -15.64 16.56
CA PRO A 203 3.16 -15.86 16.58
C PRO A 203 3.70 -16.39 15.25
N HIS A 204 4.96 -16.07 14.96
CA HIS A 204 5.69 -16.69 13.85
C HIS A 204 6.49 -17.89 14.36
N THR A 205 6.28 -19.07 13.79
CA THR A 205 7.01 -20.29 14.15
C THR A 205 8.15 -20.52 13.17
N SER A 206 9.37 -20.62 13.71
CA SER A 206 10.57 -20.97 12.96
C SER A 206 10.98 -22.40 13.28
N HIS A 207 11.05 -23.23 12.23
CA HIS A 207 11.44 -24.64 12.31
C HIS A 207 12.96 -24.85 12.32
N GLN A 208 13.77 -23.77 12.41
CA GLN A 208 15.24 -23.83 12.45
C GLN A 208 15.82 -23.50 13.84
N GLY A 209 15.21 -24.00 14.91
CA GLY A 209 15.71 -23.74 16.25
C GLY A 209 16.99 -24.50 16.61
N PRO A 210 17.85 -23.96 17.50
CA PRO A 210 19.00 -24.69 18.01
C PRO A 210 18.52 -25.95 18.74
N ARG A 211 18.98 -27.13 18.29
CA ARG A 211 18.61 -28.47 18.81
C ARG A 211 17.23 -29.00 18.37
N GLY A 212 16.69 -28.54 17.25
CA GLY A 212 15.48 -29.13 16.63
C GLY A 212 14.16 -28.82 17.36
N GLN A 213 14.13 -27.77 18.19
CA GLN A 213 12.90 -27.26 18.80
C GLN A 213 12.30 -26.14 17.93
N ASP A 214 10.98 -26.13 17.78
CA ASP A 214 10.27 -25.01 17.16
C ASP A 214 10.41 -23.76 18.02
N LEU A 215 10.96 -22.71 17.41
CA LEU A 215 11.15 -21.41 18.04
C LEU A 215 10.04 -20.48 17.60
N VAL A 216 9.27 -20.01 18.56
CA VAL A 216 8.13 -19.14 18.30
C VAL A 216 8.49 -17.71 18.64
N TYR A 217 8.37 -16.83 17.65
CA TYR A 217 8.64 -15.41 17.74
C TYR A 217 7.33 -14.64 17.90
N MET A 218 7.32 -13.67 18.80
CA MET A 218 6.15 -12.86 19.10
C MET A 218 6.57 -11.41 19.31
N ILE A 219 5.65 -10.50 19.02
CA ILE A 219 5.84 -9.07 19.26
C ILE A 219 4.88 -8.63 20.35
N THR A 220 5.41 -7.91 21.32
CA THR A 220 4.64 -7.44 22.47
C THR A 220 5.08 -6.05 22.90
N ASP A 221 4.16 -5.34 23.56
CA ASP A 221 4.50 -4.11 24.27
C ASP A 221 5.40 -4.40 25.47
N ARG A 222 6.33 -3.49 25.74
CA ARG A 222 7.23 -3.53 26.91
C ARG A 222 6.50 -3.24 28.21
N ALA A 223 5.37 -2.54 28.16
CA ALA A 223 4.50 -2.36 29.32
C ALA A 223 3.85 -3.70 29.68
N GLY A 224 3.76 -4.04 30.98
CA GLY A 224 3.20 -5.33 31.43
C GLY A 224 4.13 -6.53 31.21
N THR A 225 5.41 -6.31 30.90
CA THR A 225 6.45 -7.35 30.92
C THR A 225 7.41 -7.13 32.09
N GLU A 226 6.91 -6.60 33.21
CA GLU A 226 7.66 -6.52 34.46
C GLU A 226 8.05 -7.90 35.01
N ASP A 227 8.89 -7.90 36.05
CA ASP A 227 9.29 -9.13 36.72
C ASP A 227 8.06 -9.86 37.30
N GLY A 228 8.02 -11.19 37.14
CA GLY A 228 6.84 -12.01 37.46
C GLY A 228 5.78 -12.06 36.36
N ALA A 229 6.03 -11.50 35.17
CA ALA A 229 5.16 -11.70 34.01
C ALA A 229 5.36 -13.07 33.35
N TYR A 230 4.26 -13.67 32.90
CA TYR A 230 4.23 -14.95 32.21
C TYR A 230 3.65 -14.79 30.80
N LEU A 231 4.27 -15.48 29.86
CA LEU A 231 3.72 -15.73 28.54
C LEU A 231 2.95 -17.05 28.57
N VAL A 232 1.67 -17.01 28.23
CA VAL A 232 0.78 -18.17 28.21
C VAL A 232 0.37 -18.43 26.76
N VAL A 233 0.78 -19.58 26.23
CA VAL A 233 0.49 -20.02 24.86
C VAL A 233 -0.50 -21.18 24.93
N THR A 234 -1.63 -21.04 24.27
CA THR A 234 -2.69 -22.06 24.21
C THR A 234 -2.83 -22.61 22.80
N GLY A 235 -3.00 -23.91 22.68
CA GLY A 235 -3.41 -24.62 21.46
C GLY A 235 -4.56 -25.57 21.76
N VAL A 236 -5.07 -26.26 20.74
CA VAL A 236 -6.29 -27.10 20.80
C VAL A 236 -6.33 -28.07 22.00
N ARG A 237 -5.17 -28.61 22.40
CA ARG A 237 -5.02 -29.49 23.58
C ARG A 237 -3.71 -29.27 24.35
N THR A 238 -3.06 -28.12 24.13
CA THR A 238 -1.71 -27.86 24.63
C THR A 238 -1.64 -26.53 25.35
N LEU A 239 -0.88 -26.50 26.45
CA LEU A 239 -0.63 -25.30 27.24
C LEU A 239 0.88 -25.17 27.46
N ALA A 240 1.43 -24.00 27.18
CA ALA A 240 2.81 -23.67 27.50
C ALA A 240 2.85 -22.36 28.26
N ILE A 241 3.50 -22.38 29.43
CA ILE A 241 3.75 -21.19 30.24
C ILE A 241 5.25 -20.92 30.20
N ARG A 242 5.62 -19.67 29.94
CA ARG A 242 7.01 -19.21 29.93
C ARG A 242 7.17 -18.00 30.82
N HIS A 243 8.25 -17.96 31.59
CA HIS A 243 8.59 -16.77 32.35
C HIS A 243 9.14 -15.70 31.41
N LEU A 244 8.58 -14.49 31.44
CA LEU A 244 9.12 -13.35 30.70
C LEU A 244 10.24 -12.71 31.53
N PRO A 245 11.41 -12.45 30.95
CA PRO A 245 12.46 -11.74 31.65
C PRO A 245 11.99 -10.30 31.91
N GLY A 246 12.23 -9.79 33.12
CA GLY A 246 11.99 -8.37 33.44
C GLY A 246 12.84 -7.42 32.57
N THR A 247 12.74 -6.12 32.85
CA THR A 247 13.37 -5.06 32.04
C THR A 247 14.87 -5.31 31.78
N THR A 248 15.18 -5.65 30.53
CA THR A 248 16.56 -5.87 30.04
C THR A 248 16.94 -4.79 29.04
N VAL A 249 18.24 -4.46 28.98
CA VAL A 249 18.80 -3.64 27.91
C VAL A 249 18.81 -4.48 26.63
N LEU A 250 17.94 -4.14 25.68
CA LEU A 250 17.80 -4.88 24.43
C LEU A 250 18.60 -4.21 23.31
N PRO A 251 19.27 -4.99 22.45
CA PRO A 251 19.85 -4.45 21.23
C PRO A 251 18.75 -3.90 20.32
N SER A 252 19.12 -2.97 19.43
CA SER A 252 18.25 -2.56 18.32
C SER A 252 17.92 -3.75 17.42
N LEU A 253 16.72 -3.75 16.82
CA LEU A 253 16.30 -4.75 15.84
C LEU A 253 17.36 -5.06 14.77
N SER A 254 17.94 -4.05 14.12
CA SER A 254 18.94 -4.26 13.06
C SER A 254 20.20 -4.99 13.56
N ARG A 255 20.72 -4.59 14.73
CA ARG A 255 21.88 -5.24 15.36
C ARG A 255 21.60 -6.70 15.71
N TRP A 256 20.42 -6.99 16.26
CA TRP A 256 20.02 -8.37 16.56
C TRP A 256 19.85 -9.18 15.26
N TRP A 257 19.17 -8.63 14.27
CA TRP A 257 18.95 -9.26 12.97
C TRP A 257 20.27 -9.66 12.31
N GLN A 258 21.22 -8.71 12.25
CA GLN A 258 22.52 -8.95 11.64
C GLN A 258 23.33 -10.05 12.34
N ALA A 259 23.13 -10.21 13.65
CA ALA A 259 23.83 -11.21 14.44
C ALA A 259 23.16 -12.60 14.41
N ARG A 260 21.82 -12.67 14.33
CA ARG A 260 21.07 -13.92 14.55
C ARG A 260 19.87 -14.18 13.64
N GLY A 261 19.26 -13.15 13.03
CA GLY A 261 17.99 -13.28 12.30
C GLY A 261 18.13 -13.58 10.81
N LYS A 262 19.32 -13.41 10.21
CA LYS A 262 19.52 -13.44 8.75
C LYS A 262 19.05 -14.70 8.02
N SER A 263 18.98 -15.85 8.68
CA SER A 263 18.63 -17.12 8.05
C SER A 263 17.12 -17.33 7.86
N ASP A 264 16.29 -16.56 8.55
CA ASP A 264 14.84 -16.77 8.58
C ASP A 264 14.12 -15.64 7.83
N ALA A 265 13.81 -15.89 6.56
CA ALA A 265 13.20 -14.88 5.72
C ALA A 265 11.73 -14.61 6.07
N ASP A 266 11.00 -15.62 6.55
CA ASP A 266 9.60 -15.49 7.00
C ASP A 266 9.52 -14.60 8.24
N LEU A 267 10.43 -14.78 9.20
CA LEU A 267 10.52 -13.94 10.38
C LEU A 267 10.75 -12.46 10.03
N ARG A 268 11.48 -12.17 8.95
CA ARG A 268 11.70 -10.78 8.51
C ARG A 268 10.39 -10.11 8.13
N GLU A 269 9.60 -10.79 7.29
CA GLU A 269 8.30 -10.29 6.82
C GLU A 269 7.29 -10.19 7.95
N TYR A 270 7.29 -11.16 8.88
CA TYR A 270 6.52 -11.07 10.11
C TYR A 270 6.83 -9.80 10.91
N ILE A 271 8.12 -9.49 11.11
CA ILE A 271 8.56 -8.29 11.83
C ILE A 271 8.14 -7.02 11.07
N ILE A 272 8.28 -7.00 9.75
CA ILE A 272 7.85 -5.87 8.90
C ILE A 272 6.34 -5.63 9.06
N GLY A 273 5.53 -6.68 8.93
CA GLY A 273 4.08 -6.60 9.09
C GLY A 273 3.65 -6.12 10.48
N ALA A 274 4.44 -6.40 11.51
CA ALA A 274 4.19 -5.91 12.86
C ALA A 274 4.59 -4.45 13.11
N LEU A 275 5.67 -3.99 12.49
CA LEU A 275 6.07 -2.59 12.53
C LEU A 275 5.02 -1.72 11.82
N ALA A 276 4.57 -2.16 10.64
CA ALA A 276 3.70 -1.39 9.74
C ALA A 276 2.29 -1.07 10.29
N ARG A 277 1.82 -1.78 11.32
CA ARG A 277 0.44 -1.65 11.87
C ARG A 277 0.24 -0.52 12.90
N SER A 278 1.27 0.26 13.22
CA SER A 278 1.26 1.13 14.41
C SER A 278 0.95 2.60 14.10
N ASP A 279 1.74 3.23 13.23
CA ASP A 279 1.66 4.64 12.82
C ASP A 279 2.63 4.92 11.64
N MET A 280 2.65 6.16 11.13
CA MET A 280 3.55 6.58 10.04
C MET A 280 5.05 6.44 10.39
N LYS A 281 5.42 6.62 11.66
CA LYS A 281 6.81 6.50 12.12
C LYS A 281 7.27 5.04 12.06
N ALA A 282 6.39 4.12 12.44
CA ALA A 282 6.62 2.68 12.41
C ALA A 282 6.69 2.14 10.97
N SER A 283 5.91 2.69 10.04
CA SER A 283 6.04 2.38 8.61
C SER A 283 7.42 2.77 8.05
N LYS A 284 7.94 3.96 8.40
CA LYS A 284 9.31 4.36 8.02
C LYS A 284 10.38 3.47 8.66
N ALA A 285 10.20 3.08 9.93
CA ALA A 285 11.10 2.16 10.61
C ALA A 285 11.13 0.76 9.95
N ALA A 286 9.99 0.29 9.45
CA ALA A 286 9.92 -0.97 8.69
C ALA A 286 10.69 -0.88 7.37
N ILE A 287 10.58 0.24 6.64
CA ILE A 287 11.34 0.49 5.41
C ILE A 287 12.85 0.59 5.72
N GLU A 288 13.24 1.34 6.75
CA GLU A 288 14.64 1.46 7.19
C GLU A 288 15.22 0.09 7.56
N PHE A 289 14.47 -0.73 8.29
CA PHE A 289 14.88 -2.08 8.64
C PHE A 289 15.16 -2.93 7.39
N GLN A 290 14.29 -2.86 6.38
CA GLN A 290 14.48 -3.58 5.12
C GLN A 290 15.77 -3.14 4.40
N LEU A 291 16.03 -1.84 4.32
CA LEU A 291 17.21 -1.28 3.66
C LEU A 291 18.53 -1.58 4.39
N ARG A 292 18.55 -1.50 5.73
CA ARG A 292 19.76 -1.76 6.53
C ARG A 292 20.02 -3.25 6.74
N CYS A 293 18.99 -4.07 6.58
CA CYS A 293 19.03 -5.52 6.76
C CYS A 293 18.37 -6.22 5.57
N PRO A 294 18.94 -6.09 4.35
CA PRO A 294 18.45 -6.81 3.20
C PRO A 294 18.65 -8.32 3.40
N LEU A 295 17.73 -9.12 2.85
CA LEU A 295 17.95 -10.55 2.70
C LEU A 295 19.02 -10.76 1.62
N SER A 296 19.80 -11.83 1.76
CA SER A 296 20.66 -12.30 0.68
C SER A 296 19.78 -12.68 -0.51
N SER A 297 20.06 -12.14 -1.69
CA SER A 297 19.38 -12.56 -2.91
C SER A 297 19.63 -14.05 -3.16
N GLN A 298 18.57 -14.78 -3.51
CA GLN A 298 18.63 -16.21 -3.78
C GLN A 298 18.01 -16.48 -5.15
N ARG A 299 18.77 -17.17 -5.98
CA ARG A 299 18.34 -17.71 -7.28
C ARG A 299 18.45 -19.22 -7.26
N VAL A 300 17.64 -19.89 -8.08
CA VAL A 300 17.77 -21.32 -8.32
C VAL A 300 18.92 -21.51 -9.30
N ALA A 301 20.08 -21.94 -8.79
CA ALA A 301 21.20 -22.32 -9.64
C ALA A 301 20.92 -23.67 -10.29
N GLY A 302 21.18 -23.75 -11.60
CA GLY A 302 21.09 -24.98 -12.38
C GLY A 302 22.28 -25.08 -13.32
N GLY A 303 22.47 -26.26 -13.92
CA GLY A 303 23.53 -26.55 -14.87
C GLY A 303 23.21 -27.81 -15.67
N GLY A 304 23.60 -27.82 -16.95
CA GLY A 304 23.24 -28.89 -17.88
C GLY A 304 21.72 -28.97 -18.07
N SER A 305 21.12 -30.06 -17.58
CA SER A 305 19.68 -30.34 -17.69
C SER A 305 18.86 -29.91 -16.47
N LEU A 306 19.48 -29.35 -15.43
CA LEU A 306 18.75 -28.91 -14.23
C LEU A 306 18.08 -27.55 -14.46
N PRO A 307 16.87 -27.33 -13.91
CA PRO A 307 16.19 -26.05 -13.99
C PRO A 307 16.97 -24.98 -13.22
N SER A 308 16.92 -23.75 -13.73
CA SER A 308 17.47 -22.57 -13.06
C SER A 308 16.49 -21.41 -13.16
N GLY A 309 16.61 -20.41 -12.30
CA GLY A 309 15.79 -19.21 -12.42
C GLY A 309 15.95 -18.22 -11.30
N GLU A 310 15.51 -16.99 -11.56
CA GLU A 310 15.58 -15.87 -10.64
C GLU A 310 14.40 -14.92 -10.83
N VAL A 311 14.12 -14.15 -9.77
CA VAL A 311 13.20 -13.01 -9.78
C VAL A 311 14.06 -11.76 -9.65
N ASP A 312 14.01 -10.88 -10.64
CA ASP A 312 14.80 -9.64 -10.68
C ASP A 312 13.93 -8.40 -10.40
N LEU A 313 12.66 -8.44 -10.79
CA LEU A 313 11.62 -7.46 -10.49
C LEU A 313 10.64 -8.01 -9.45
N ALA A 314 10.35 -7.23 -8.41
CA ALA A 314 9.45 -7.68 -7.35
C ALA A 314 8.77 -6.52 -6.61
N VAL A 315 7.87 -5.79 -7.26
CA VAL A 315 7.30 -4.54 -6.74
C VAL A 315 5.97 -4.79 -6.02
N THR A 316 5.93 -4.49 -4.72
CA THR A 316 4.71 -4.53 -3.91
C THR A 316 4.09 -3.14 -3.77
N THR A 317 2.80 -3.03 -4.07
CA THR A 317 1.96 -1.82 -3.93
C THR A 317 0.71 -2.10 -3.09
N ALA A 318 -0.15 -1.10 -2.90
CA ALA A 318 -1.44 -1.30 -2.27
C ALA A 318 -2.39 -2.16 -3.12
N ARG A 319 -2.12 -2.28 -4.43
CA ARG A 319 -2.91 -3.07 -5.38
C ARG A 319 -2.50 -4.54 -5.43
N GLY A 320 -1.30 -4.88 -4.96
CA GLY A 320 -0.77 -6.23 -5.02
C GLY A 320 0.74 -6.25 -5.27
N THR A 321 1.26 -7.43 -5.58
CA THR A 321 2.69 -7.64 -5.86
C THR A 321 2.90 -8.13 -7.28
N LEU A 322 3.71 -7.39 -8.04
CA LEU A 322 4.19 -7.76 -9.36
C LEU A 322 5.57 -8.38 -9.25
N ILE A 323 5.75 -9.57 -9.81
CA ILE A 323 7.07 -10.18 -9.99
C ILE A 323 7.40 -10.34 -11.46
N GLY A 324 8.68 -10.27 -11.77
CA GLY A 324 9.23 -10.58 -13.09
C GLY A 324 10.60 -11.22 -12.94
N GLY A 325 10.99 -11.98 -13.96
CA GLY A 325 12.28 -12.63 -13.97
C GLY A 325 12.46 -13.61 -15.11
N TRP A 326 13.43 -14.50 -14.94
CA TRP A 326 13.87 -15.45 -15.97
C TRP A 326 14.09 -16.83 -15.37
N TYR A 327 13.75 -17.87 -16.12
CA TYR A 327 14.09 -19.25 -15.77
C TYR A 327 14.50 -20.07 -17.00
N ARG A 328 15.24 -21.15 -16.76
CA ARG A 328 15.55 -22.18 -17.76
C ARG A 328 14.97 -23.50 -17.30
N ASP A 329 14.28 -24.16 -18.20
CA ASP A 329 13.68 -25.47 -17.93
C ASP A 329 13.83 -26.40 -19.16
N PRO A 330 15.02 -26.97 -19.37
CA PRO A 330 15.32 -27.71 -20.60
C PRO A 330 14.57 -29.05 -20.71
N VAL A 331 13.99 -29.55 -19.63
CA VAL A 331 13.39 -30.89 -19.52
C VAL A 331 12.01 -30.87 -18.82
N ASP A 332 11.35 -29.70 -18.80
CA ASP A 332 9.99 -29.50 -18.29
C ASP A 332 9.80 -29.98 -16.82
N MET A 333 10.73 -29.58 -15.96
CA MET A 333 10.75 -29.92 -14.54
C MET A 333 10.03 -28.88 -13.66
N ILE A 334 9.76 -27.68 -14.14
CA ILE A 334 9.14 -26.61 -13.34
C ILE A 334 7.62 -26.73 -13.42
N ALA A 335 7.00 -27.02 -12.29
CA ALA A 335 5.54 -27.08 -12.16
C ALA A 335 4.92 -25.68 -11.99
N SER A 336 5.50 -24.83 -11.13
CA SER A 336 5.00 -23.47 -10.91
C SER A 336 6.06 -22.53 -10.31
N ILE A 337 5.80 -21.24 -10.44
CA ILE A 337 6.46 -20.18 -9.69
C ILE A 337 5.35 -19.46 -8.91
N ASP A 338 5.38 -19.55 -7.59
CA ASP A 338 4.33 -19.03 -6.71
C ASP A 338 4.90 -17.90 -5.83
N LEU A 339 4.08 -16.90 -5.49
CA LEU A 339 4.45 -15.85 -4.55
C LEU A 339 4.28 -16.34 -3.11
N LEU A 340 5.17 -15.99 -2.19
CA LEU A 340 5.06 -16.32 -0.78
C LEU A 340 4.46 -15.15 0.01
N ASP A 341 3.53 -15.44 0.92
CA ASP A 341 3.09 -14.47 1.92
C ASP A 341 4.00 -14.42 3.15
N SER A 342 3.66 -13.56 4.11
CA SER A 342 4.43 -13.40 5.36
C SER A 342 4.47 -14.64 6.26
N ASN A 343 3.63 -15.64 5.99
CA ASN A 343 3.60 -16.92 6.71
C ASN A 343 4.29 -18.05 5.91
N GLY A 344 4.87 -17.74 4.74
CA GLY A 344 5.52 -18.72 3.87
C GLY A 344 4.53 -19.59 3.08
N ILE A 345 3.25 -19.20 3.02
CA ILE A 345 2.24 -19.88 2.21
C ILE A 345 2.43 -19.44 0.75
N ALA A 346 2.43 -20.43 -0.14
CA ALA A 346 2.60 -20.20 -1.57
C ALA A 346 1.26 -19.94 -2.25
N HIS A 347 1.20 -18.84 -3.00
CA HIS A 347 0.05 -18.33 -3.71
C HIS A 347 0.34 -18.37 -5.23
N PRO A 348 -0.32 -19.28 -5.97
CA PRO A 348 -0.22 -19.32 -7.41
C PRO A 348 -0.86 -18.08 -8.05
N PHE A 349 -0.28 -17.61 -9.14
CA PHE A 349 -0.79 -16.46 -9.90
C PHE A 349 -2.03 -16.76 -10.76
N GLY A 350 -2.34 -18.04 -10.97
CA GLY A 350 -3.45 -18.45 -11.85
C GLY A 350 -3.27 -17.91 -13.27
N ASP A 351 -4.31 -17.27 -13.80
CA ASP A 351 -4.32 -16.67 -15.13
C ASP A 351 -3.45 -15.39 -15.22
N GLY A 352 -3.05 -14.82 -14.08
CA GLY A 352 -2.19 -13.64 -14.00
C GLY A 352 -0.69 -13.93 -14.14
N PHE A 353 -0.31 -15.01 -14.83
CA PHE A 353 1.10 -15.42 -15.05
C PHE A 353 1.42 -15.62 -16.52
N TYR A 354 2.24 -14.71 -17.06
CA TYR A 354 2.58 -14.69 -18.47
C TYR A 354 4.03 -15.11 -18.67
N ARG A 355 4.27 -15.84 -19.77
CA ARG A 355 5.59 -16.34 -20.16
C ARG A 355 5.91 -15.91 -21.58
N TYR A 356 7.17 -15.60 -21.82
CA TYR A 356 7.66 -15.25 -23.15
C TYR A 356 9.07 -15.82 -23.37
N THR A 357 9.42 -16.04 -24.63
CA THR A 357 10.73 -16.54 -25.00
C THR A 357 11.77 -15.42 -24.90
N GLY A 358 12.99 -15.77 -24.50
CA GLY A 358 14.11 -14.85 -24.57
C GLY A 358 15.43 -15.55 -24.35
N ASN A 359 16.46 -14.75 -24.09
CA ASN A 359 17.79 -15.27 -23.82
C ASN A 359 18.38 -14.57 -22.61
N VAL A 360 19.10 -15.33 -21.80
CA VAL A 360 19.89 -14.80 -20.67
C VAL A 360 21.37 -15.01 -20.93
N GLN A 361 22.18 -14.13 -20.37
CA GLN A 361 23.63 -14.25 -20.43
C GLN A 361 24.09 -15.15 -19.28
N ASP A 362 24.72 -16.28 -19.63
CA ASP A 362 25.27 -17.25 -18.69
C ASP A 362 26.78 -17.32 -18.96
N GLU A 363 27.56 -16.73 -18.05
CA GLU A 363 29.00 -16.45 -18.23
C GLU A 363 29.27 -15.69 -19.54
N ASP A 364 29.90 -16.34 -20.52
CA ASP A 364 30.25 -15.78 -21.83
C ASP A 364 29.32 -16.26 -22.96
N ARG A 365 28.19 -16.90 -22.63
CA ARG A 365 27.27 -17.47 -23.64
C ARG A 365 25.84 -17.00 -23.44
N THR A 366 25.19 -16.71 -24.55
CA THR A 366 23.75 -16.45 -24.61
C THR A 366 23.01 -17.78 -24.67
N VAL A 367 22.19 -18.06 -23.66
CA VAL A 367 21.41 -19.30 -23.56
C VAL A 367 19.91 -19.00 -23.63
N PRO A 368 19.11 -19.85 -24.31
CA PRO A 368 17.66 -19.73 -24.30
C PRO A 368 17.10 -19.84 -22.88
N ALA A 369 16.17 -18.95 -22.57
CA ALA A 369 15.45 -18.89 -21.31
C ALA A 369 14.01 -18.43 -21.53
N THR A 370 13.19 -18.65 -20.52
CA THR A 370 11.80 -18.20 -20.47
C THR A 370 11.74 -17.01 -19.53
N GLY A 371 11.35 -15.85 -20.05
CA GLY A 371 10.99 -14.70 -19.23
C GLY A 371 9.56 -14.87 -18.71
N PHE A 372 9.29 -14.33 -17.53
CA PHE A 372 7.96 -14.36 -16.95
C PHE A 372 7.63 -13.05 -16.24
N VAL A 373 6.33 -12.77 -16.17
CA VAL A 373 5.75 -11.70 -15.37
C VAL A 373 4.46 -12.19 -14.74
N GLY A 374 4.24 -11.85 -13.48
CA GLY A 374 3.02 -12.23 -12.79
C GLY A 374 2.61 -11.22 -11.73
N PHE A 375 1.30 -11.00 -11.61
CA PHE A 375 0.72 -10.06 -10.64
C PHE A 375 -0.26 -10.78 -9.72
N TYR A 376 -0.11 -10.56 -8.41
CA TYR A 376 -0.97 -11.16 -7.40
C TYR A 376 -1.56 -10.08 -6.50
N GLN A 377 -2.89 -10.02 -6.43
CA GLN A 377 -3.63 -8.93 -5.79
C GLN A 377 -3.75 -9.06 -4.26
N ASP A 378 -3.82 -10.28 -3.74
CA ASP A 378 -4.25 -10.52 -2.35
C ASP A 378 -3.13 -10.42 -1.30
N ILE A 379 -1.86 -10.35 -1.73
CA ILE A 379 -0.74 -10.08 -0.81
C ILE A 379 -0.63 -8.56 -0.61
N GLN A 380 -1.31 -8.10 0.44
CA GLN A 380 -1.32 -6.71 0.87
C GLN A 380 -0.42 -6.52 2.09
N SER A 381 0.39 -5.46 2.06
CA SER A 381 1.19 -5.02 3.20
C SER A 381 1.01 -3.51 3.39
N PRO A 382 0.90 -3.00 4.64
CA PRO A 382 0.76 -1.57 4.89
C PRO A 382 2.03 -0.77 4.50
N VAL A 383 3.15 -1.47 4.31
CA VAL A 383 4.39 -0.93 3.74
C VAL A 383 4.85 -1.79 2.57
N PRO A 384 5.48 -1.22 1.54
CA PRO A 384 6.04 -2.01 0.46
C PRO A 384 7.07 -3.00 1.01
N ILE A 385 6.92 -4.27 0.63
CA ILE A 385 7.92 -5.31 0.86
C ILE A 385 8.96 -5.17 -0.25
N LEU A 386 10.22 -4.91 0.11
CA LEU A 386 11.28 -4.61 -0.87
C LEU A 386 11.93 -5.88 -1.45
N GLN A 387 11.68 -7.04 -0.85
CA GLN A 387 12.18 -8.33 -1.33
C GLN A 387 11.12 -9.42 -1.12
N PRO A 388 9.93 -9.29 -1.74
CA PRO A 388 8.88 -10.28 -1.58
C PRO A 388 9.36 -11.60 -2.20
N ARG A 389 9.11 -12.69 -1.50
CA ARG A 389 9.75 -13.98 -1.81
C ARG A 389 8.88 -14.79 -2.73
N SER A 390 9.51 -15.60 -3.57
CA SER A 390 8.82 -16.52 -4.46
C SER A 390 9.37 -17.94 -4.29
N VAL A 391 8.61 -18.94 -4.71
CA VAL A 391 9.05 -20.33 -4.69
C VAL A 391 8.88 -20.95 -6.07
N MET A 392 9.95 -21.55 -6.58
CA MET A 392 9.90 -22.42 -7.75
C MET A 392 9.59 -23.84 -7.29
N ARG A 393 8.50 -24.41 -7.77
CA ARG A 393 8.08 -25.79 -7.49
C ARG A 393 8.43 -26.67 -8.67
N LEU A 394 9.10 -27.78 -8.41
CA LEU A 394 9.39 -28.80 -9.42
C LEU A 394 8.26 -29.84 -9.48
N THR A 395 8.13 -30.52 -10.62
CA THR A 395 7.18 -31.63 -10.83
C THR A 395 7.42 -32.80 -9.87
N SER A 396 8.62 -32.94 -9.32
CA SER A 396 8.96 -33.89 -8.25
C SER A 396 8.35 -33.55 -6.88
N GLY A 397 7.82 -32.34 -6.71
CA GLY A 397 7.37 -31.78 -5.43
C GLY A 397 8.43 -30.99 -4.67
N ASN A 398 9.68 -30.97 -5.14
CA ASN A 398 10.74 -30.15 -4.54
C ASN A 398 10.44 -28.65 -4.69
N ARG A 399 10.87 -27.87 -3.70
CA ARG A 399 10.63 -26.41 -3.63
C ARG A 399 11.96 -25.69 -3.50
N HIS A 400 12.18 -24.68 -4.34
CA HIS A 400 13.36 -23.82 -4.31
C HIS A 400 12.94 -22.38 -4.03
N LEU A 401 13.43 -21.83 -2.92
CA LEU A 401 13.19 -20.43 -2.55
C LEU A 401 13.94 -19.49 -3.49
N MET A 402 13.26 -18.43 -3.91
CA MET A 402 13.84 -17.31 -4.65
C MET A 402 13.61 -16.03 -3.86
N VAL A 403 14.68 -15.24 -3.70
CA VAL A 403 14.66 -13.95 -3.01
C VAL A 403 15.24 -12.92 -3.96
N PRO A 404 14.44 -11.93 -4.41
CA PRO A 404 14.92 -10.92 -5.35
C PRO A 404 15.92 -9.98 -4.67
N PRO A 405 16.72 -9.23 -5.46
CA PRO A 405 17.45 -8.09 -4.93
C PRO A 405 16.49 -7.05 -4.33
N ALA A 406 16.99 -6.20 -3.44
CA ALA A 406 16.19 -5.13 -2.86
C ALA A 406 15.65 -4.19 -3.95
N GLN A 407 14.34 -4.04 -3.96
CA GLN A 407 13.61 -3.24 -4.91
C GLN A 407 13.59 -1.76 -4.47
N PRO A 408 13.52 -0.82 -5.42
CA PRO A 408 13.58 0.59 -5.11
C PRO A 408 12.32 1.05 -4.40
N ILE A 409 12.48 1.97 -3.45
CA ILE A 409 11.38 2.59 -2.72
C ILE A 409 10.81 3.79 -3.48
N ASP A 410 11.67 4.49 -4.24
CA ASP A 410 11.22 5.64 -5.01
C ASP A 410 10.26 5.20 -6.12
N PRO A 411 9.04 5.77 -6.19
CA PRO A 411 8.05 5.35 -7.18
C PRO A 411 8.52 5.53 -8.63
N ALA A 412 9.36 6.52 -8.94
CA ALA A 412 9.86 6.73 -10.29
C ALA A 412 10.83 5.62 -10.70
N GLU A 413 11.75 5.24 -9.80
CA GLU A 413 12.68 4.13 -10.06
C GLU A 413 11.94 2.78 -10.14
N ALA A 414 10.97 2.53 -9.26
CA ALA A 414 10.13 1.33 -9.32
C ALA A 414 9.37 1.24 -10.64
N ARG A 415 8.71 2.33 -11.07
CA ARG A 415 8.03 2.42 -12.37
C ARG A 415 8.99 2.16 -13.53
N ALA A 416 10.18 2.76 -13.51
CA ALA A 416 11.19 2.56 -14.56
C ALA A 416 11.65 1.10 -14.66
N ARG A 417 11.77 0.37 -13.54
CA ARG A 417 12.07 -1.06 -13.56
C ARG A 417 10.93 -1.88 -14.15
N ILE A 418 9.68 -1.58 -13.80
CA ILE A 418 8.50 -2.28 -14.34
C ILE A 418 8.43 -2.10 -15.87
N LEU A 419 8.68 -0.88 -16.36
CA LEU A 419 8.69 -0.58 -17.79
C LEU A 419 9.83 -1.27 -18.56
N ARG A 420 10.79 -1.90 -17.88
CA ARG A 420 11.85 -2.71 -18.48
C ARG A 420 11.67 -4.22 -18.27
N ALA A 421 10.61 -4.62 -17.58
CA ALA A 421 10.38 -6.01 -17.18
C ALA A 421 10.11 -6.94 -18.37
N VAL A 422 9.26 -6.46 -19.29
CA VAL A 422 8.82 -7.22 -20.46
C VAL A 422 9.41 -6.56 -21.71
N PRO A 423 10.16 -7.28 -22.55
CA PRO A 423 10.64 -6.74 -23.81
C PRO A 423 9.47 -6.29 -24.70
N PRO A 424 9.57 -5.16 -25.41
CA PRO A 424 8.44 -4.60 -26.18
C PRO A 424 7.79 -5.57 -27.17
N GLN A 425 8.56 -6.47 -27.79
CA GLN A 425 8.05 -7.44 -28.75
C GLN A 425 7.17 -8.55 -28.13
N HIS A 426 7.20 -8.71 -26.81
CA HIS A 426 6.40 -9.70 -26.07
C HIS A 426 5.28 -9.05 -25.26
N LEU A 427 5.16 -7.72 -25.31
CA LEU A 427 4.15 -6.98 -24.57
C LEU A 427 2.81 -7.08 -25.30
N SER A 428 1.77 -7.54 -24.59
CA SER A 428 0.38 -7.59 -25.06
C SER A 428 -0.52 -6.74 -24.18
N ASP A 429 -1.70 -6.37 -24.69
CA ASP A 429 -2.73 -5.65 -23.94
C ASP A 429 -3.13 -6.40 -22.66
N GLU A 430 -3.20 -7.74 -22.70
CA GLU A 430 -3.49 -8.57 -21.53
C GLU A 430 -2.40 -8.46 -20.45
N ILE A 431 -1.12 -8.46 -20.82
CA ILE A 431 -0.01 -8.27 -19.86
C ILE A 431 -0.08 -6.87 -19.27
N ILE A 432 -0.36 -5.86 -20.09
CA ILE A 432 -0.51 -4.49 -19.62
C ILE A 432 -1.65 -4.40 -18.62
N GLU A 433 -2.85 -4.86 -18.99
CA GLU A 433 -4.07 -4.76 -18.20
C GLU A 433 -4.00 -5.55 -16.89
N ASN A 434 -3.59 -6.82 -16.97
CA ASN A 434 -3.68 -7.74 -15.85
C ASN A 434 -2.44 -7.73 -14.94
N CYS A 435 -1.30 -7.20 -15.40
CA CYS A 435 -0.07 -7.19 -14.60
C CYS A 435 0.53 -5.80 -14.39
N LEU A 436 0.78 -5.04 -15.46
CA LEU A 436 1.56 -3.81 -15.34
C LEU A 436 0.71 -2.63 -14.86
N ALA A 437 -0.48 -2.43 -15.40
CA ALA A 437 -1.34 -1.27 -15.17
C ALA A 437 -1.76 -1.08 -13.70
N PRO A 438 -2.14 -2.11 -12.93
CA PRO A 438 -2.50 -1.95 -11.53
C PRO A 438 -1.34 -1.37 -10.69
N VAL A 439 -0.12 -1.78 -10.99
CA VAL A 439 1.09 -1.38 -10.24
C VAL A 439 1.63 -0.04 -10.74
N ILE A 440 1.72 0.14 -12.06
CA ILE A 440 2.14 1.42 -12.67
C ILE A 440 1.20 2.55 -12.25
N GLY A 441 -0.12 2.34 -12.29
CA GLY A 441 -1.10 3.35 -11.91
C GLY A 441 -0.96 3.78 -10.44
N ASP A 442 -0.79 2.83 -9.51
CA ASP A 442 -0.56 3.14 -8.08
C ASP A 442 0.74 3.93 -7.86
N LEU A 443 1.82 3.56 -8.55
CA LEU A 443 3.09 4.27 -8.47
C LEU A 443 3.00 5.68 -9.09
N GLN A 444 2.29 5.82 -10.21
CA GLN A 444 2.08 7.10 -10.89
C GLN A 444 1.29 8.07 -10.00
N GLN A 445 0.21 7.61 -9.38
CA GLN A 445 -0.57 8.43 -8.43
C GLN A 445 0.27 8.87 -7.22
N LYS A 446 1.09 7.96 -6.67
CA LYS A 446 2.02 8.31 -5.58
C LYS A 446 3.07 9.33 -6.02
N LEU A 447 3.58 9.20 -7.25
CA LEU A 447 4.53 10.14 -7.83
C LEU A 447 3.89 11.54 -7.91
N MET A 448 2.71 11.66 -8.52
CA MET A 448 1.98 12.94 -8.68
C MET A 448 1.64 13.57 -7.33
N GLY A 449 1.23 12.77 -6.35
CA GLY A 449 0.98 13.27 -4.99
C GLY A 449 2.22 13.85 -4.29
N SER A 450 3.43 13.53 -4.77
CA SER A 450 4.71 14.04 -4.25
C SER A 450 5.34 15.17 -5.09
N ALA A 451 4.91 15.32 -6.35
CA ALA A 451 5.37 16.36 -7.28
C ALA A 451 4.53 17.64 -7.13
N LYS A 452 4.94 18.51 -6.20
CA LYS A 452 4.23 19.74 -5.84
C LYS A 452 5.08 20.96 -6.18
N VAL A 453 4.44 22.12 -6.30
CA VAL A 453 5.16 23.39 -6.28
C VAL A 453 5.83 23.54 -4.91
N ASP A 454 7.15 23.72 -4.92
CA ASP A 454 7.94 23.98 -3.73
C ASP A 454 7.92 25.47 -3.39
N HIS A 455 8.36 26.30 -4.33
CA HIS A 455 8.35 27.75 -4.21
C HIS A 455 8.30 28.43 -5.59
N ILE A 456 8.01 29.74 -5.58
CA ILE A 456 7.90 30.57 -6.78
C ILE A 456 8.88 31.74 -6.65
N ILE A 457 9.62 32.02 -7.72
CA ILE A 457 10.55 33.13 -7.81
C ILE A 457 10.02 34.13 -8.84
N GLU A 458 9.71 35.34 -8.37
CA GLU A 458 9.26 36.47 -9.21
C GLU A 458 10.46 37.30 -9.65
N MET A 459 10.45 37.73 -10.93
CA MET A 459 11.49 38.56 -11.54
C MET A 459 10.83 39.76 -12.23
N GLY A 460 11.06 40.96 -11.70
CA GLY A 460 10.42 42.18 -12.19
C GLY A 460 9.05 42.44 -11.57
N THR A 461 8.31 43.40 -12.13
CA THR A 461 6.94 43.72 -11.72
C THR A 461 5.97 43.01 -12.67
N PRO A 462 5.13 42.10 -12.19
CA PRO A 462 4.20 41.37 -13.05
C PRO A 462 3.19 42.31 -13.74
N HIS A 463 2.76 41.99 -14.96
CA HIS A 463 1.68 42.71 -15.64
C HIS A 463 0.38 42.63 -14.81
N GLU A 464 -0.37 43.72 -14.69
CA GLU A 464 -1.62 43.75 -13.90
C GLU A 464 -2.75 42.93 -14.54
N ASP A 465 -2.90 43.02 -15.86
CA ASP A 465 -3.95 42.33 -16.63
C ASP A 465 -3.38 41.75 -17.93
N PRO A 466 -2.63 40.64 -17.88
CA PRO A 466 -2.10 40.01 -19.08
C PRO A 466 -3.21 39.32 -19.89
N ASP A 467 -3.20 39.50 -21.20
CA ASP A 467 -4.11 38.81 -22.13
C ASP A 467 -3.83 37.29 -22.14
N VAL A 468 -2.55 36.90 -22.08
CA VAL A 468 -2.08 35.50 -22.20
C VAL A 468 -1.04 35.18 -21.12
N SER A 469 -1.09 33.99 -20.55
CA SER A 469 -0.04 33.44 -19.68
C SER A 469 0.65 32.33 -20.46
N ILE A 470 1.92 32.55 -20.81
CA ILE A 470 2.74 31.58 -21.53
C ILE A 470 3.41 30.69 -20.49
N VAL A 471 3.07 29.41 -20.49
CA VAL A 471 3.58 28.39 -19.58
C VAL A 471 4.61 27.54 -20.33
N VAL A 472 5.85 27.57 -19.84
CA VAL A 472 7.00 26.84 -20.42
C VAL A 472 7.54 25.84 -19.40
N PRO A 473 7.23 24.54 -19.52
CA PRO A 473 7.84 23.52 -18.68
C PRO A 473 9.31 23.30 -19.07
N LEU A 474 10.15 23.09 -18.06
CA LEU A 474 11.61 22.95 -18.17
C LEU A 474 12.06 21.68 -17.45
N TYR A 475 12.73 20.80 -18.20
CA TYR A 475 13.38 19.62 -17.65
C TYR A 475 14.77 19.43 -18.28
N ARG A 476 15.83 19.53 -17.46
CA ARG A 476 17.24 19.26 -17.81
C ARG A 476 17.88 20.13 -18.89
N VAL A 477 17.13 20.65 -19.85
CA VAL A 477 17.65 21.40 -20.99
C VAL A 477 17.25 22.87 -20.90
N LEU A 478 18.18 23.70 -20.45
CA LEU A 478 18.00 25.15 -20.30
C LEU A 478 18.54 25.95 -21.50
N GLY A 479 19.22 25.29 -22.44
CA GLY A 479 19.95 25.95 -23.53
C GLY A 479 19.08 26.81 -24.44
N PHE A 480 17.82 26.41 -24.66
CA PHE A 480 16.88 27.12 -25.54
C PHE A 480 16.32 28.41 -24.93
N LEU A 481 16.39 28.59 -23.61
CA LEU A 481 15.82 29.75 -22.93
C LEU A 481 16.35 31.08 -23.49
N ARG A 482 17.64 31.14 -23.84
CA ARG A 482 18.24 32.37 -24.40
C ARG A 482 17.59 32.78 -25.72
N ALA A 483 17.38 31.80 -26.61
CA ALA A 483 16.76 32.04 -27.91
C ALA A 483 15.26 32.33 -27.74
N GLN A 484 14.57 31.56 -26.92
CA GLN A 484 13.13 31.67 -26.72
C GLN A 484 12.75 33.01 -26.06
N VAL A 485 13.42 33.37 -24.96
CA VAL A 485 13.19 34.66 -24.29
C VAL A 485 13.63 35.83 -25.17
N GLY A 486 14.72 35.69 -25.93
CA GLY A 486 15.12 36.71 -26.91
C GLY A 486 14.05 36.93 -27.99
N ALA A 487 13.42 35.85 -28.49
CA ALA A 487 12.32 35.94 -29.44
C ALA A 487 11.09 36.62 -28.83
N PHE A 488 10.75 36.31 -27.59
CA PHE A 488 9.66 36.99 -26.87
C PHE A 488 9.95 38.48 -26.65
N ALA A 489 11.21 38.83 -26.38
CA ALA A 489 11.61 40.22 -26.18
C ALA A 489 11.59 41.06 -27.46
N CYS A 490 11.82 40.43 -28.61
CA CYS A 490 11.69 41.06 -29.91
C CYS A 490 10.23 41.19 -30.39
N ASP A 491 9.26 40.66 -29.63
CA ASP A 491 7.83 40.76 -29.93
C ASP A 491 7.15 41.77 -28.99
N PRO A 492 6.83 42.99 -29.47
CA PRO A 492 6.26 44.04 -28.64
C PRO A 492 4.90 43.68 -28.03
N TRP A 493 4.14 42.80 -28.68
CA TRP A 493 2.84 42.38 -28.16
C TRP A 493 3.03 41.41 -26.99
N VAL A 494 3.93 40.43 -27.13
CA VAL A 494 4.27 39.50 -26.04
C VAL A 494 4.84 40.25 -24.85
N ALA A 495 5.80 41.14 -25.06
CA ALA A 495 6.45 41.89 -23.98
C ALA A 495 5.50 42.82 -23.19
N LYS A 496 4.34 43.18 -23.77
CA LYS A 496 3.36 44.07 -23.14
C LYS A 496 2.17 43.33 -22.52
N ASN A 497 1.70 42.27 -23.18
CA ASN A 497 0.41 41.64 -22.87
C ASN A 497 0.53 40.21 -22.34
N CYS A 498 1.73 39.62 -22.29
CA CYS A 498 1.90 38.24 -21.81
C CYS A 498 2.56 38.16 -20.42
N ASP A 499 2.12 37.20 -19.61
CA ASP A 499 2.85 36.73 -18.41
C ASP A 499 3.74 35.53 -18.79
N LEU A 500 5.02 35.54 -18.44
CA LEU A 500 5.96 34.44 -18.75
C LEU A 500 6.18 33.57 -17.51
N ILE A 501 5.74 32.32 -17.57
CA ILE A 501 5.80 31.35 -16.47
C ILE A 501 6.66 30.17 -16.89
N PHE A 502 7.84 30.04 -16.30
CA PHE A 502 8.72 28.90 -16.46
C PHE A 502 8.48 27.92 -15.32
N VAL A 503 8.26 26.64 -15.63
CA VAL A 503 8.03 25.61 -14.61
C VAL A 503 9.19 24.62 -14.63
N LEU A 504 10.04 24.65 -13.62
CA LEU A 504 11.21 23.79 -13.51
C LEU A 504 10.89 22.54 -12.69
N ASP A 505 10.94 21.38 -13.33
CA ASP A 505 10.70 20.08 -12.68
C ASP A 505 11.98 19.25 -12.46
N SER A 506 13.16 19.82 -12.77
CA SER A 506 14.47 19.39 -12.31
C SER A 506 14.98 20.30 -11.17
N PRO A 507 14.52 20.10 -9.92
CA PRO A 507 14.90 20.96 -8.78
C PRO A 507 16.41 21.06 -8.55
N GLU A 508 17.18 20.06 -9.00
CA GLU A 508 18.64 20.09 -8.97
C GLU A 508 19.28 21.21 -9.82
N GLN A 509 18.52 21.85 -10.72
CA GLN A 509 18.98 22.95 -11.59
C GLN A 509 18.43 24.32 -11.21
N VAL A 510 17.80 24.47 -10.04
CA VAL A 510 17.17 25.75 -9.61
C VAL A 510 18.15 26.91 -9.67
N GLU A 511 19.35 26.76 -9.11
CA GLU A 511 20.35 27.84 -9.08
C GLU A 511 20.79 28.28 -10.49
N GLU A 512 21.03 27.31 -11.38
CA GLU A 512 21.42 27.59 -12.78
C GLU A 512 20.29 28.26 -13.56
N CYS A 513 19.06 27.75 -13.41
CA CYS A 513 17.88 28.28 -14.08
C CYS A 513 17.53 29.70 -13.61
N GLU A 514 17.53 29.93 -12.28
CA GLU A 514 17.29 31.24 -11.70
C GLU A 514 18.34 32.26 -12.16
N HIS A 515 19.63 31.89 -12.10
CA HIS A 515 20.71 32.76 -12.55
C HIS A 515 20.53 33.18 -14.01
N LEU A 516 20.19 32.22 -14.88
CA LEU A 516 19.95 32.47 -16.30
C LEU A 516 18.75 33.41 -16.52
N LEU A 517 17.59 33.12 -15.91
CA LEU A 517 16.38 33.92 -16.07
C LEU A 517 16.55 35.33 -15.50
N ARG A 518 17.25 35.50 -14.36
CA ARG A 518 17.58 36.84 -13.83
C ARG A 518 18.45 37.64 -14.79
N GLY A 519 19.46 37.02 -15.38
CA GLY A 519 20.31 37.67 -16.39
C GLY A 519 19.51 38.12 -17.61
N LEU A 520 18.59 37.26 -18.08
CA LEU A 520 17.69 37.57 -19.19
C LEU A 520 16.69 38.68 -18.86
N HIS A 521 16.14 38.69 -17.63
CA HIS A 521 15.30 39.77 -17.13
C HIS A 521 16.05 41.10 -17.10
N ILE A 522 17.29 41.14 -16.61
CA ILE A 522 18.12 42.36 -16.59
C ILE A 522 18.39 42.85 -18.02
N LEU A 523 18.62 41.93 -18.96
CA LEU A 523 18.94 42.28 -20.34
C LEU A 523 17.74 42.83 -21.12
N TYR A 524 16.57 42.22 -20.97
CA TYR A 524 15.39 42.53 -21.79
C TYR A 524 14.28 43.30 -21.05
N GLY A 525 14.32 43.37 -19.72
CA GLY A 525 13.34 44.08 -18.89
C GLY A 525 11.98 43.40 -18.78
N ILE A 526 11.82 42.15 -19.27
CA ILE A 526 10.53 41.45 -19.28
C ILE A 526 10.30 40.73 -17.96
N PRO A 527 9.14 40.90 -17.31
CA PRO A 527 8.81 40.18 -16.10
C PRO A 527 8.71 38.67 -16.35
N MET A 528 9.21 37.87 -15.41
CA MET A 528 9.19 36.41 -15.51
C MET A 528 8.91 35.78 -14.15
N ARG A 529 8.25 34.63 -14.16
CA ARG A 529 8.01 33.79 -12.98
C ARG A 529 8.67 32.44 -13.17
N LEU A 530 9.43 31.98 -12.19
CA LEU A 530 9.96 30.62 -12.13
C LEU A 530 9.20 29.84 -11.04
N VAL A 531 8.46 28.82 -11.43
CA VAL A 531 7.78 27.87 -10.54
C VAL A 531 8.69 26.66 -10.38
N VAL A 532 9.16 26.40 -9.16
CA VAL A 532 10.04 25.28 -8.85
C VAL A 532 9.24 24.13 -8.29
N MET A 533 9.35 22.95 -8.90
CA MET A 533 8.70 21.73 -8.40
C MET A 533 9.62 20.98 -7.42
N THR A 534 9.03 20.25 -6.48
CA THR A 534 9.76 19.40 -5.52
C THR A 534 10.50 18.23 -6.17
N ARG A 535 10.08 17.83 -7.37
CA ARG A 535 10.65 16.75 -8.19
C ARG A 535 10.05 16.77 -9.61
N ASN A 536 10.61 15.96 -10.50
CA ASN A 536 10.04 15.72 -11.82
C ASN A 536 8.65 15.08 -11.72
N GLY A 537 7.64 15.78 -12.22
CA GLY A 537 6.26 15.31 -12.38
C GLY A 537 5.88 15.03 -13.83
N GLY A 538 6.76 15.30 -14.79
CA GLY A 538 6.50 15.21 -16.21
C GLY A 538 5.77 16.44 -16.76
N TYR A 539 5.64 16.46 -18.09
CA TYR A 539 5.09 17.59 -18.85
C TYR A 539 3.68 17.98 -18.37
N ALA A 540 2.76 17.02 -18.25
CA ALA A 540 1.39 17.27 -17.78
C ALA A 540 1.35 17.98 -16.42
N ARG A 541 2.10 17.48 -15.43
CA ARG A 541 2.12 18.06 -14.08
C ARG A 541 2.75 19.45 -14.08
N ALA A 542 3.81 19.66 -14.86
CA ALA A 542 4.46 20.95 -14.97
C ALA A 542 3.54 22.00 -15.64
N CYS A 543 2.84 21.63 -16.72
CA CYS A 543 1.85 22.49 -17.37
C CYS A 543 0.68 22.83 -16.43
N ASN A 544 0.14 21.85 -15.71
CA ASN A 544 -0.90 22.07 -14.71
C ASN A 544 -0.44 23.04 -13.61
N ALA A 545 0.76 22.85 -13.06
CA ALA A 545 1.32 23.74 -12.04
C ALA A 545 1.51 25.18 -12.57
N GLY A 546 1.91 25.34 -13.83
CA GLY A 546 1.99 26.65 -14.48
C GLY A 546 0.61 27.30 -14.67
N ALA A 547 -0.39 26.52 -15.07
CA ALA A 547 -1.77 26.97 -15.24
C ALA A 547 -2.42 27.39 -13.90
N GLU A 548 -2.08 26.71 -12.80
CA GLU A 548 -2.56 27.05 -11.46
C GLU A 548 -2.14 28.48 -11.05
N VAL A 549 -0.91 28.88 -11.38
CA VAL A 549 -0.36 30.20 -11.03
C VAL A 549 -0.57 31.27 -12.11
N ALA A 550 -1.12 30.88 -13.26
CA ALA A 550 -1.44 31.80 -14.35
C ALA A 550 -2.50 32.83 -13.92
N ARG A 551 -2.49 34.01 -14.55
CA ARG A 551 -3.36 35.14 -14.17
C ARG A 551 -4.30 35.59 -15.27
N SER A 552 -3.97 35.30 -16.52
CA SER A 552 -4.77 35.63 -17.70
C SER A 552 -5.96 34.68 -17.91
N HIS A 553 -6.88 35.10 -18.78
CA HIS A 553 -8.00 34.28 -19.26
C HIS A 553 -7.58 33.28 -20.36
N LEU A 554 -6.51 33.57 -21.12
CA LEU A 554 -5.92 32.63 -22.08
C LEU A 554 -4.62 32.03 -21.54
N LEU A 555 -4.46 30.72 -21.68
CA LEU A 555 -3.21 30.01 -21.43
C LEU A 555 -2.54 29.72 -22.77
N ALA A 556 -1.21 29.76 -22.82
CA ALA A 556 -0.42 29.25 -23.93
C ALA A 556 0.59 28.23 -23.39
N MET A 557 0.36 26.95 -23.64
CA MET A 557 1.29 25.87 -23.32
C MET A 557 2.35 25.83 -24.42
N LEU A 558 3.62 25.93 -24.05
CA LEU A 558 4.71 26.05 -25.01
C LEU A 558 5.94 25.29 -24.54
N ASN A 559 6.42 24.34 -25.35
CA ASN A 559 7.66 23.64 -25.04
C ASN A 559 8.87 24.58 -25.02
N SER A 560 9.87 24.27 -24.21
CA SER A 560 11.10 25.07 -24.07
C SER A 560 11.93 25.19 -25.34
N ASP A 561 11.78 24.26 -26.28
CA ASP A 561 12.49 24.17 -27.56
C ASP A 561 11.62 24.60 -28.76
N VAL A 562 10.51 25.30 -28.51
CA VAL A 562 9.68 25.94 -29.53
C VAL A 562 9.98 27.43 -29.61
N ILE A 563 10.40 27.89 -30.79
CA ILE A 563 10.81 29.27 -31.05
C ILE A 563 9.89 29.88 -32.11
N PRO A 564 9.28 31.05 -31.85
CA PRO A 564 8.49 31.74 -32.86
C PRO A 564 9.27 32.04 -34.14
N HIS A 565 8.66 31.79 -35.30
CA HIS A 565 9.30 32.10 -36.58
C HIS A 565 9.33 33.62 -36.82
N THR A 566 8.26 34.33 -36.46
CA THR A 566 8.13 35.79 -36.58
C THR A 566 7.40 36.40 -35.37
N PRO A 567 7.62 37.69 -35.07
CA PRO A 567 6.82 38.42 -34.08
C PRO A 567 5.32 38.43 -34.43
N GLY A 568 4.46 38.51 -33.41
CA GLY A 568 3.00 38.51 -33.54
C GLY A 568 2.36 37.14 -33.41
N TRP A 569 3.11 36.08 -33.10
CA TRP A 569 2.59 34.71 -33.03
C TRP A 569 1.48 34.55 -31.97
N ALA A 570 1.70 35.07 -30.76
CA ALA A 570 0.75 34.95 -29.65
C ALA A 570 -0.49 35.81 -29.92
N GLN A 571 -0.31 37.02 -30.45
CA GLN A 571 -1.41 37.89 -30.88
C GLN A 571 -2.25 37.21 -31.97
N GLY A 572 -1.58 36.58 -32.95
CA GLY A 572 -2.23 35.86 -34.04
C GLY A 572 -3.11 34.74 -33.53
N LEU A 573 -2.61 33.91 -32.60
CA LEU A 573 -3.40 32.86 -31.96
C LEU A 573 -4.54 33.44 -31.12
N ALA A 574 -4.26 34.46 -30.30
CA ALA A 574 -5.27 35.10 -29.45
C ALA A 574 -6.42 35.71 -30.27
N SER A 575 -6.12 36.28 -31.45
CA SER A 575 -7.14 36.83 -32.36
C SER A 575 -8.07 35.78 -32.97
N LYS A 576 -7.66 34.50 -32.95
CA LYS A 576 -8.46 33.36 -33.42
C LYS A 576 -9.24 32.69 -32.29
N MET A 577 -8.99 33.09 -31.05
CA MET A 577 -9.83 32.67 -29.93
C MET A 577 -11.18 33.38 -30.03
N GLY A 578 -12.26 32.61 -30.16
CA GLY A 578 -13.64 33.09 -30.04
C GLY A 578 -14.11 33.08 -28.58
N GLY A 579 -15.43 33.08 -28.36
CA GLY A 579 -15.95 32.77 -27.02
C GLY A 579 -15.51 31.38 -26.56
N PRO A 580 -15.37 31.11 -25.24
CA PRO A 580 -14.91 29.80 -24.73
C PRO A 580 -15.82 28.65 -25.15
N GLN A 581 -17.11 28.96 -25.36
CA GLN A 581 -18.10 28.02 -25.87
C GLN A 581 -17.97 27.77 -27.37
N GLU A 582 -17.18 28.53 -28.13
CA GLU A 582 -17.03 28.40 -29.58
C GLU A 582 -15.74 27.67 -29.95
N VAL A 583 -14.58 28.24 -29.57
CA VAL A 583 -13.25 27.67 -29.83
C VAL A 583 -12.50 27.67 -28.52
N ALA A 584 -12.35 26.49 -27.91
CA ALA A 584 -11.69 26.36 -26.61
C ALA A 584 -10.17 26.33 -26.73
N ALA A 585 -9.64 25.82 -27.84
CA ALA A 585 -8.21 25.74 -28.08
C ALA A 585 -7.82 25.95 -29.55
N VAL A 586 -6.63 26.50 -29.77
CA VAL A 586 -6.00 26.65 -31.07
C VAL A 586 -4.55 26.18 -31.05
N GLY A 587 -4.10 25.61 -32.17
CA GLY A 587 -2.70 25.21 -32.38
C GLY A 587 -2.12 25.83 -33.65
N PRO A 588 -0.89 26.35 -33.63
CA PRO A 588 -0.23 26.91 -34.81
C PRO A 588 0.34 25.81 -35.72
N LYS A 589 0.89 26.23 -36.85
CA LYS A 589 1.78 25.39 -37.66
C LYS A 589 3.14 25.26 -36.98
N LEU A 590 3.62 24.03 -36.79
CA LEU A 590 4.98 23.79 -36.33
C LEU A 590 5.84 23.28 -37.47
N LEU A 591 7.06 23.83 -37.56
CA LEU A 591 8.06 23.49 -38.56
C LEU A 591 9.26 22.80 -37.88
N PHE A 592 9.86 21.86 -38.59
CA PHE A 592 11.19 21.34 -38.29
C PHE A 592 12.27 22.37 -38.62
N GLU A 593 13.50 22.13 -38.16
CA GLU A 593 14.65 23.02 -38.40
C GLU A 593 15.02 23.13 -39.89
N ASP A 594 14.61 22.17 -40.73
CA ASP A 594 14.77 22.20 -42.19
C ASP A 594 13.63 22.92 -42.93
N GLY A 595 12.65 23.46 -42.20
CA GLY A 595 11.48 24.15 -42.74
C GLY A 595 10.37 23.22 -43.24
N SER A 596 10.50 21.90 -43.08
CA SER A 596 9.40 20.97 -43.33
C SER A 596 8.36 21.02 -42.21
N ILE A 597 7.11 20.67 -42.52
CA ILE A 597 5.99 20.70 -41.59
C ILE A 597 6.15 19.58 -40.57
N GLN A 598 6.06 19.92 -39.29
CA GLN A 598 5.99 18.98 -38.18
C GLN A 598 4.54 18.78 -37.71
N HIS A 599 3.76 19.85 -37.63
CA HIS A 599 2.38 19.82 -37.16
C HIS A 599 1.51 20.79 -37.94
N ALA A 600 0.38 20.29 -38.44
CA ALA A 600 -0.68 21.08 -39.04
C ALA A 600 -2.06 20.65 -38.49
N GLY A 601 -2.14 20.37 -37.18
CA GLY A 601 -3.25 19.65 -36.54
C GLY A 601 -2.98 18.14 -36.40
N MET A 602 -3.68 17.49 -35.47
CA MET A 602 -3.58 16.05 -35.22
C MET A 602 -4.80 15.28 -35.71
N TYR A 603 -4.59 14.00 -36.03
CA TYR A 603 -5.63 12.99 -36.20
C TYR A 603 -5.25 11.69 -35.51
N PHE A 604 -6.25 10.89 -35.21
CA PHE A 604 -6.09 9.63 -34.52
C PHE A 604 -6.44 8.48 -35.47
N ALA A 605 -5.57 7.48 -35.52
CA ALA A 605 -5.78 6.31 -36.35
C ALA A 605 -5.09 5.08 -35.75
N PRO A 606 -5.61 3.87 -36.00
CA PRO A 606 -4.89 2.65 -35.68
C PRO A 606 -3.69 2.48 -36.63
N ASN A 607 -2.57 2.00 -36.10
CA ASN A 607 -1.45 1.53 -36.89
C ASN A 607 -1.71 0.12 -37.46
N GLU A 608 -0.73 -0.47 -38.16
CA GLU A 608 -0.83 -1.82 -38.74
C GLU A 608 -1.09 -2.92 -37.70
N SER A 609 -0.75 -2.69 -36.43
CA SER A 609 -1.01 -3.61 -35.31
C SER A 609 -2.33 -3.31 -34.58
N GLY A 610 -3.16 -2.40 -35.10
CA GLY A 610 -4.43 -2.01 -34.49
C GLY A 610 -4.32 -1.02 -33.32
N LYS A 611 -3.11 -0.51 -33.03
CA LYS A 611 -2.87 0.40 -31.89
C LYS A 611 -3.17 1.84 -32.29
N TRP A 612 -3.95 2.55 -31.48
CA TRP A 612 -4.31 3.94 -31.71
C TRP A 612 -3.13 4.88 -31.45
N LEU A 613 -2.68 5.57 -32.50
CA LEU A 613 -1.57 6.52 -32.45
C LEU A 613 -2.03 7.95 -32.79
N ASN A 614 -1.25 8.90 -32.28
CA ASN A 614 -1.37 10.32 -32.59
C ASN A 614 -0.56 10.64 -33.85
N TYR A 615 -1.24 11.05 -34.92
CA TYR A 615 -0.61 11.47 -36.17
C TYR A 615 -0.80 12.96 -36.42
N HIS A 616 0.08 13.53 -37.24
CA HIS A 616 0.09 14.94 -37.59
C HIS A 616 -0.20 15.10 -39.09
N TYR A 617 -1.18 15.92 -39.44
CA TYR A 617 -1.51 16.16 -40.84
C TYR A 617 -0.30 16.76 -41.57
N HIS A 618 -0.04 16.27 -42.79
CA HIS A 618 0.98 16.77 -43.71
C HIS A 618 2.42 16.81 -43.16
N LYS A 619 2.72 16.02 -42.12
CA LYS A 619 4.08 15.93 -41.56
C LYS A 619 5.10 15.54 -42.64
N GLY A 620 6.22 16.25 -42.68
CA GLY A 620 7.31 16.09 -43.66
C GLY A 620 7.10 16.82 -44.98
N MET A 621 5.94 17.43 -45.23
CA MET A 621 5.72 18.26 -46.42
C MET A 621 6.40 19.63 -46.28
N PRO A 622 6.70 20.35 -47.38
CA PRO A 622 7.21 21.73 -47.31
C PRO A 622 6.20 22.69 -46.68
N ASP A 623 6.68 23.75 -46.01
CA ASP A 623 5.85 24.80 -45.40
C ASP A 623 4.78 25.39 -46.35
N GLN A 624 5.09 25.54 -47.65
CA GLN A 624 4.18 26.09 -48.65
C GLN A 624 3.16 25.07 -49.20
N TYR A 625 3.11 23.85 -48.66
CA TYR A 625 2.16 22.84 -49.11
C TYR A 625 0.73 23.33 -48.93
N ARG A 626 -0.01 23.45 -50.03
CA ARG A 626 -1.29 24.17 -50.10
C ARG A 626 -2.29 23.69 -49.05
N ASP A 627 -2.46 22.38 -48.91
CA ASP A 627 -3.51 21.82 -48.04
C ASP A 627 -3.18 21.99 -46.55
N ALA A 628 -1.90 22.16 -46.20
CA ALA A 628 -1.48 22.47 -44.83
C ALA A 628 -1.65 23.95 -44.46
N ASN A 629 -1.96 24.83 -45.43
CA ASN A 629 -2.16 26.26 -45.23
C ASN A 629 -3.65 26.65 -45.21
N VAL A 630 -4.49 25.77 -44.68
CA VAL A 630 -5.93 25.98 -44.53
C VAL A 630 -6.31 25.86 -43.06
N GLU A 631 -6.91 26.93 -42.52
CA GLU A 631 -7.51 26.94 -41.17
C GLU A 631 -8.67 25.96 -41.14
N ARG A 632 -8.73 25.11 -40.11
CA ARG A 632 -9.78 24.09 -39.99
C ARG A 632 -9.97 23.59 -38.56
N SER A 633 -11.13 23.04 -38.29
CA SER A 633 -11.40 22.30 -37.05
C SER A 633 -10.68 20.95 -37.11
N VAL A 634 -9.97 20.61 -36.04
CA VAL A 634 -9.13 19.40 -35.96
C VAL A 634 -9.41 18.60 -34.68
N PRO A 635 -9.32 17.25 -34.71
CA PRO A 635 -9.48 16.42 -33.53
C PRO A 635 -8.67 16.90 -32.31
N GLY A 636 -7.44 17.33 -32.55
CA GLY A 636 -6.59 17.91 -31.53
C GLY A 636 -5.41 18.67 -32.12
N VAL A 637 -4.66 19.31 -31.24
CA VAL A 637 -3.40 20.00 -31.54
C VAL A 637 -2.36 19.57 -30.50
N THR A 638 -1.08 19.68 -30.84
CA THR A 638 -0.02 19.20 -29.95
C THR A 638 0.25 20.17 -28.79
N GLY A 639 0.62 19.63 -27.63
CA GLY A 639 1.05 20.40 -26.47
C GLY A 639 2.35 21.18 -26.70
N ALA A 640 3.10 20.90 -27.77
CA ALA A 640 4.31 21.66 -28.09
C ALA A 640 4.03 23.17 -28.24
N CYS A 641 2.88 23.53 -28.81
CA CYS A 641 2.33 24.88 -28.73
C CYS A 641 0.80 24.81 -28.85
N MET A 642 0.09 25.16 -27.79
CA MET A 642 -1.37 25.28 -27.81
C MET A 642 -1.80 26.51 -27.00
N MET A 643 -2.75 27.28 -27.54
CA MET A 643 -3.42 28.35 -26.80
C MET A 643 -4.85 27.95 -26.50
N LEU A 644 -5.31 28.20 -25.29
CA LEU A 644 -6.63 27.76 -24.85
C LEU A 644 -7.23 28.67 -23.79
N HIS A 645 -8.57 28.66 -23.70
CA HIS A 645 -9.28 29.33 -22.62
C HIS A 645 -8.99 28.64 -21.28
N ARG A 646 -8.62 29.43 -20.27
CA ARG A 646 -8.38 28.93 -18.91
C ARG A 646 -9.63 28.29 -18.32
N ASP A 647 -10.81 28.86 -18.57
CA ASP A 647 -12.07 28.32 -18.08
C ASP A 647 -12.36 26.94 -18.67
N ALA A 648 -12.16 26.77 -19.98
CA ALA A 648 -12.31 25.47 -20.64
C ALA A 648 -11.28 24.46 -20.13
N PHE A 649 -10.01 24.87 -19.93
CA PHE A 649 -8.98 24.04 -19.33
C PHE A 649 -9.35 23.55 -17.93
N ASN A 650 -9.86 24.45 -17.09
CA ASN A 650 -10.30 24.13 -15.73
C ASN A 650 -11.55 23.24 -15.73
N GLU A 651 -12.52 23.51 -16.62
CA GLU A 651 -13.77 22.75 -16.76
C GLU A 651 -13.49 21.28 -17.09
N VAL A 652 -12.52 21.01 -17.95
CA VAL A 652 -12.14 19.64 -18.34
C VAL A 652 -11.07 19.01 -17.45
N GLY A 653 -10.64 19.71 -16.39
CA GLY A 653 -9.67 19.20 -15.42
C GLY A 653 -8.21 19.19 -15.88
N GLY A 654 -7.84 20.01 -16.86
CA GLY A 654 -6.46 20.19 -17.32
C GLY A 654 -5.82 18.96 -17.97
N PHE A 655 -4.49 18.88 -17.98
CA PHE A 655 -3.78 17.70 -18.48
C PHE A 655 -3.97 16.52 -17.52
N THR A 656 -4.22 15.32 -18.06
CA THR A 656 -4.20 14.10 -17.23
C THR A 656 -2.75 13.78 -16.85
N GLU A 657 -2.55 13.40 -15.60
CA GLU A 657 -1.23 13.12 -15.03
C GLU A 657 -0.93 11.60 -14.96
N ASP A 658 -1.79 10.79 -15.57
CA ASP A 658 -1.74 9.32 -15.48
C ASP A 658 -0.79 8.68 -16.51
N TYR A 659 -0.45 9.38 -17.60
CA TYR A 659 0.49 8.88 -18.59
C TYR A 659 1.92 8.87 -18.04
N VAL A 660 2.66 7.82 -18.37
CA VAL A 660 4.03 7.65 -17.88
C VAL A 660 5.01 8.14 -18.92
N ILE A 661 5.87 9.10 -18.57
CA ILE A 661 6.94 9.56 -19.48
C ILE A 661 6.36 10.21 -20.78
N GLY A 662 5.14 10.78 -20.76
CA GLY A 662 4.61 11.64 -21.84
C GLY A 662 3.90 10.94 -23.03
N ASP A 663 3.72 11.68 -24.14
CA ASP A 663 3.21 11.30 -25.49
C ASP A 663 1.69 11.45 -25.77
N TYR A 664 0.82 11.32 -24.78
CA TYR A 664 -0.65 11.26 -25.00
C TYR A 664 -1.45 12.29 -24.18
N GLU A 665 -0.79 13.08 -23.33
CA GLU A 665 -1.46 14.06 -22.48
C GLU A 665 -2.11 15.20 -23.28
N ASP A 666 -1.55 15.59 -24.43
CA ASP A 666 -2.11 16.63 -25.29
C ASP A 666 -3.35 16.15 -26.07
N SER A 667 -3.32 14.94 -26.62
CA SER A 667 -4.48 14.32 -27.24
C SER A 667 -5.60 14.05 -26.24
N ASP A 668 -5.29 13.56 -25.03
CA ASP A 668 -6.28 13.37 -23.96
C ASP A 668 -6.94 14.69 -23.57
N LEU A 669 -6.18 15.78 -23.42
CA LEU A 669 -6.75 17.11 -23.20
C LEU A 669 -7.68 17.53 -24.35
N CYS A 670 -7.27 17.33 -25.61
CA CYS A 670 -8.10 17.65 -26.77
C CYS A 670 -9.40 16.83 -26.80
N LEU A 671 -9.33 15.53 -26.45
CA LEU A 671 -10.50 14.66 -26.39
C LEU A 671 -11.45 15.05 -25.26
N LYS A 672 -10.95 15.47 -24.09
CA LYS A 672 -11.80 16.03 -23.03
C LYS A 672 -12.49 17.33 -23.45
N ILE A 673 -11.77 18.22 -24.14
CA ILE A 673 -12.34 19.46 -24.72
C ILE A 673 -13.44 19.14 -25.72
N ARG A 674 -13.21 18.16 -26.61
CA ARG A 674 -14.21 17.68 -27.58
C ARG A 674 -15.41 17.02 -26.90
N GLN A 675 -15.19 16.25 -25.83
CA GLN A 675 -16.26 15.63 -25.04
C GLN A 675 -17.15 16.69 -24.35
N ALA A 676 -16.59 17.85 -24.02
CA ALA A 676 -17.33 19.02 -23.52
C ALA A 676 -17.98 19.86 -24.65
N ASP A 677 -18.07 19.31 -25.87
CA ASP A 677 -18.64 19.92 -27.07
C ASP A 677 -17.90 21.17 -27.59
N PHE A 678 -16.70 21.48 -27.12
CA PHE A 678 -15.92 22.62 -27.59
C PHE A 678 -15.16 22.31 -28.89
N ASP A 679 -14.93 23.34 -29.73
CA ASP A 679 -14.11 23.20 -30.93
C ASP A 679 -12.63 23.47 -30.67
N ILE A 680 -11.79 22.85 -31.51
CA ILE A 680 -10.34 23.00 -31.54
C ILE A 680 -9.92 23.30 -32.97
N LYS A 681 -9.15 24.38 -33.18
CA LYS A 681 -8.75 24.81 -34.52
C LYS A 681 -7.24 24.80 -34.74
N TYR A 682 -6.86 24.44 -35.95
CA TYR A 682 -5.50 24.61 -36.46
C TYR A 682 -5.39 25.94 -37.20
N ILE A 683 -4.37 26.74 -36.86
CA ILE A 683 -4.12 28.10 -37.37
C ILE A 683 -2.83 28.11 -38.21
N PRO A 684 -2.91 28.07 -39.55
CA PRO A 684 -1.73 28.00 -40.41
C PRO A 684 -0.97 29.32 -40.56
N ASP A 685 -1.63 30.45 -40.30
CA ASP A 685 -1.08 31.80 -40.44
C ASP A 685 0.01 32.10 -39.39
N VAL A 686 0.04 31.33 -38.31
CA VAL A 686 1.06 31.40 -37.27
C VAL A 686 1.97 30.18 -37.38
N SER A 687 3.28 30.43 -37.52
CA SER A 687 4.28 29.36 -37.54
C SER A 687 5.37 29.53 -36.49
N LEU A 688 5.80 28.40 -35.92
CA LEU A 688 6.91 28.32 -34.98
C LEU A 688 7.82 27.14 -35.36
N TYR A 689 9.10 27.26 -35.06
CA TYR A 689 10.05 26.15 -35.15
C TYR A 689 10.02 25.34 -33.88
N HIS A 690 9.96 24.02 -34.00
CA HIS A 690 10.11 23.10 -32.88
C HIS A 690 11.32 22.20 -33.13
N PHE A 691 12.37 22.38 -32.34
CA PHE A 691 13.65 21.69 -32.51
C PHE A 691 13.65 20.26 -31.91
N GLU A 692 12.57 19.52 -32.20
CA GLU A 692 12.20 18.19 -31.67
C GLU A 692 13.42 17.35 -31.26
N ARG A 693 13.36 16.75 -30.07
CA ARG A 693 14.28 15.71 -29.57
C ARG A 693 15.66 16.16 -29.11
N LYS A 694 16.07 17.43 -29.13
CA LYS A 694 17.32 17.82 -28.42
C LYS A 694 17.20 17.74 -26.89
N SER A 695 15.99 17.83 -26.34
CA SER A 695 15.71 17.62 -24.91
C SER A 695 15.49 16.15 -24.53
N ILE A 696 14.89 15.38 -25.44
CA ILE A 696 14.47 13.98 -25.24
C ILE A 696 15.55 12.95 -25.65
N SER A 697 16.34 13.22 -26.70
CA SER A 697 17.32 12.25 -27.25
C SER A 697 18.52 11.97 -26.33
N THR A 698 18.71 12.75 -25.27
CA THR A 698 19.72 12.51 -24.23
C THR A 698 19.38 11.36 -23.28
N HIS A 699 18.19 10.75 -23.40
CA HIS A 699 17.71 9.74 -22.46
C HIS A 699 17.29 8.46 -23.16
N ALA A 700 18.03 7.38 -22.89
CA ALA A 700 17.78 6.03 -23.39
C ALA A 700 16.39 5.47 -23.01
N ASP A 701 15.71 6.08 -22.03
CA ASP A 701 14.41 5.67 -21.53
C ASP A 701 13.21 6.12 -22.38
N TYR A 702 13.41 7.05 -23.32
CA TYR A 702 12.32 7.69 -24.08
C TYR A 702 12.13 7.12 -25.50
N MET A 703 12.91 6.12 -25.92
CA MET A 703 12.81 5.59 -27.28
C MET A 703 11.88 4.36 -27.34
N ARG A 704 10.68 4.51 -27.91
CA ARG A 704 9.77 3.45 -28.40
C ARG A 704 9.86 2.12 -27.62
N GLY A 705 9.47 2.17 -26.35
CA GLY A 705 9.48 1.03 -25.44
C GLY A 705 8.12 0.74 -24.83
N VAL A 706 8.12 0.01 -23.71
CA VAL A 706 6.91 -0.37 -22.96
C VAL A 706 6.09 0.84 -22.50
N ALA A 707 6.72 1.99 -22.23
CA ALA A 707 6.02 3.22 -21.81
C ALA A 707 5.05 3.74 -22.89
N ALA A 708 5.51 3.82 -24.14
CA ALA A 708 4.69 4.27 -25.26
C ALA A 708 3.53 3.28 -25.50
N GLU A 709 3.80 1.98 -25.40
CA GLU A 709 2.79 0.93 -25.54
C GLU A 709 1.75 0.98 -24.40
N TYR A 710 2.20 1.20 -23.17
CA TYR A 710 1.35 1.41 -22.01
C TYR A 710 0.45 2.64 -22.17
N ASN A 711 1.02 3.77 -22.60
CA ASN A 711 0.25 5.00 -22.78
C ASN A 711 -0.73 4.89 -23.96
N ALA A 712 -0.34 4.22 -25.04
CA ALA A 712 -1.24 3.93 -26.16
C ALA A 712 -2.43 3.07 -25.72
N TRP A 713 -2.18 2.00 -24.96
CA TRP A 713 -3.23 1.17 -24.37
C TRP A 713 -4.12 1.97 -23.39
N LEU A 714 -3.53 2.79 -22.53
CA LEU A 714 -4.27 3.60 -21.56
C LEU A 714 -5.14 4.66 -22.25
N HIS A 715 -4.62 5.30 -23.30
CA HIS A 715 -5.37 6.27 -24.10
C HIS A 715 -6.50 5.59 -24.87
N ALA A 716 -6.22 4.46 -25.54
CA ALA A 716 -7.24 3.71 -26.26
C ALA A 716 -8.33 3.13 -25.34
N SER A 717 -7.97 2.66 -24.14
CA SER A 717 -8.95 2.13 -23.17
C SER A 717 -9.87 3.22 -22.62
N ARG A 718 -9.40 4.47 -22.50
CA ARG A 718 -10.23 5.61 -22.09
C ARG A 718 -11.14 6.13 -23.19
N TRP A 719 -10.62 6.21 -24.41
CA TRP A 719 -11.23 7.02 -25.48
C TRP A 719 -11.72 6.23 -26.68
N ARG A 720 -11.77 4.89 -26.61
CA ARG A 720 -12.05 4.00 -27.76
C ARG A 720 -13.18 4.48 -28.65
N ASP A 721 -14.36 4.67 -28.06
CA ASP A 721 -15.57 5.03 -28.80
C ASP A 721 -15.42 6.37 -29.54
N MET A 722 -14.80 7.36 -28.91
CA MET A 722 -14.55 8.67 -29.50
C MET A 722 -13.46 8.62 -30.58
N LEU A 723 -12.42 7.81 -30.38
CA LEU A 723 -11.37 7.60 -31.38
C LEU A 723 -11.94 6.95 -32.64
N GLU A 724 -12.78 5.93 -32.49
CA GLU A 724 -13.46 5.26 -33.60
C GLU A 724 -14.39 6.21 -34.35
N ASP A 725 -15.21 6.99 -33.63
CA ASP A 725 -16.11 7.98 -34.23
C ASP A 725 -15.35 9.07 -35.00
N ILE A 726 -14.35 9.69 -34.38
CA ILE A 726 -13.53 10.73 -35.02
C ILE A 726 -12.79 10.18 -36.24
N HIS A 727 -12.30 8.94 -36.17
CA HIS A 727 -11.60 8.31 -37.29
C HIS A 727 -12.53 8.03 -38.48
N ALA A 728 -13.76 7.57 -38.20
CA ALA A 728 -14.73 7.22 -39.23
C ALA A 728 -15.40 8.46 -39.85
N ASN A 729 -15.77 9.43 -39.02
CA ASN A 729 -16.62 10.56 -39.40
C ASN A 729 -15.88 11.89 -39.52
N GLY A 730 -14.63 11.97 -39.04
CA GLY A 730 -13.91 13.23 -38.91
C GLY A 730 -14.51 14.12 -37.81
N VAL A 731 -14.03 15.37 -37.73
CA VAL A 731 -14.64 16.40 -36.87
C VAL A 731 -15.48 17.38 -37.70
N PRO A 732 -16.63 17.84 -37.17
CA PRO A 732 -17.43 18.87 -37.82
C PRO A 732 -16.61 20.14 -38.07
N GLN A 733 -16.72 20.71 -39.27
CA GLN A 733 -16.03 21.96 -39.64
C GLN A 733 -16.86 23.21 -39.31
N GLU A 734 -18.17 23.04 -39.12
CA GLU A 734 -19.09 24.08 -38.68
C GLU A 734 -19.94 23.54 -37.53
N ARG A 735 -20.10 24.34 -36.47
CA ARG A 735 -20.94 23.96 -35.33
C ARG A 735 -22.40 24.11 -35.72
N SER A 736 -23.22 23.09 -35.45
CA SER A 736 -24.68 23.25 -35.51
C SER A 736 -25.11 24.26 -34.43
N PRO A 737 -26.02 25.21 -34.70
CA PRO A 737 -26.44 26.18 -33.71
C PRO A 737 -26.99 25.46 -32.48
N SER A 738 -26.35 25.68 -31.34
CA SER A 738 -26.65 25.00 -30.08
C SER A 738 -28.12 25.18 -29.71
N LYS A 739 -28.80 24.06 -29.39
CA LYS A 739 -30.07 24.10 -28.67
C LYS A 739 -29.78 24.71 -27.30
N THR A 740 -30.12 25.99 -27.14
CA THR A 740 -30.19 26.65 -25.84
C THR A 740 -30.86 25.73 -24.83
N LYS A 741 -30.13 25.35 -23.77
CA LYS A 741 -30.67 24.71 -22.57
C LYS A 741 -31.72 25.65 -21.96
N HIS A 742 -32.98 25.52 -22.40
CA HIS A 742 -34.12 25.95 -21.60
C HIS A 742 -34.30 24.91 -20.48
N GLY A 743 -33.71 25.21 -19.34
CA GLY A 743 -33.87 24.46 -18.09
C GLY A 743 -33.95 25.43 -16.93
N ALA A 744 -34.95 26.32 -16.96
CA ALA A 744 -35.34 27.11 -15.80
C ALA A 744 -36.43 26.34 -15.03
N ALA A 745 -36.13 26.08 -13.75
CA ALA A 745 -37.02 25.88 -12.61
C ALA A 745 -38.17 24.84 -12.72
N ALA A 746 -38.00 23.73 -11.97
CA ALA A 746 -38.97 23.19 -11.02
C ALA A 746 -38.26 22.30 -9.98
#